data_AF-A0A0V1F8I0-F1
#
_entry.id   AF-A0A0V1F8I0-F1
#
_cell.length_a   1.000
_cell.length_b   1.000
_cell.length_c   1.000
_cell.angle_alpha   90.00
_cell.angle_beta   90.00
_cell.angle_gamma   90.00
#
_symmetry.space_group_name_H-M   'P 1'
#
loop_
_entity.id
_entity.type
_entity.pdbx_description
1 polymer ?
#
loop_
_entity_poly.entity_id
_entity_poly.type
_entity_poly.pdbx_seq_one_letter_code
_entity_poly.pdbx_strand_id
1 'polypeptide(L)'
;MVEYWTSRFCRLLFFCLLVFGSIHALNGVYELDLKMPGKMPSKDEEYLCYGIKVEQPGYITEFIPIAEVSRVHHMIVFGAMINDNAPGSVWRCEGSLGVPSAKILYAWARNAPALKMPNGVGVPISGSSTVNYLILQMHYNLKFIGSVLDYSGVTMKVTSNHPNYVAGVYILYADGSVSIPPKISEFPMNISCAVEENVIIHPFAYRTHAHSLGRIITGYKYRGNKWTLIGKGNPQWPQWFYPVKDKITITRGDTIAAQCIFDSTSRRNTTKIGAHGMDEMCNFYMYYFVELKHLDVLEDFSSCGSSADESLFSQYPADANKPLPPNPVFERQAKMVAERFGPELIDDWLQSLDVAIGQISGIAIDADDNVLIFHRGPRIWDEQSFDLDNMYLQQDKGPIRNDTVLVISPTGKLLKRWGGGLFYMPHGIFVDHKKKLWLTDVALHQVFRFDFESSMEELILGKRFIPGGNLESFCKPAAVAVSKDDLVFVADGYCNSRVMKFSYDGKFLQVIDLYSIQGHRNAFDYMQVVHSLAINDEKQELLVTDRENSRLVIFKFNGTLSGFIKEKHMHGAIYGITYCPKMNVFYVINNQLARETVAPVEIRVFAFESESYRLLYSFKPDNFDFKNTHSIACSLNCSNIYISHGLPNTLLKFNIHAISSPVHVEENADNANLLMESSNELSMFDSHTFYTTIILCMVAAIILAMAVAAVMVGCRVLYRRQGSSSNKDRSNHPLLKNSKWRQGFQPLSTEDIDAVDYTSDDSDDREDLLYSSSQMKKTSDL
;
A
#
# COMPACT_ATOMS: atom_id res chain seq x y z
N MET A 1 36.43 40.64 4.58
CA MET A 1 35.73 40.27 5.84
C MET A 1 34.35 39.65 5.57
N VAL A 2 33.51 40.26 4.72
CA VAL A 2 32.19 39.69 4.33
C VAL A 2 32.32 38.30 3.68
N GLU A 3 33.29 38.08 2.78
CA GLU A 3 33.57 36.75 2.20
C GLU A 3 34.06 35.70 3.20
N TYR A 4 34.71 36.13 4.29
CA TYR A 4 35.22 35.22 5.31
C TYR A 4 34.08 34.69 6.20
N TRP A 5 33.07 35.52 6.47
CA TRP A 5 31.91 35.17 7.29
C TRP A 5 30.80 34.47 6.49
N THR A 6 30.60 34.79 5.21
CA THR A 6 29.65 34.06 4.35
C THR A 6 30.08 32.61 4.12
N SER A 7 31.39 32.36 3.95
CA SER A 7 31.94 31.00 3.84
C SER A 7 31.71 30.16 5.10
N ARG A 8 31.86 30.75 6.30
CA ARG A 8 31.61 30.04 7.56
C ARG A 8 30.12 29.89 7.89
N PHE A 9 29.28 30.85 7.53
CA PHE A 9 27.83 30.75 7.69
C PHE A 9 27.24 29.68 6.75
N CYS A 10 27.70 29.61 5.49
CA CYS A 10 27.34 28.51 4.59
C CYS A 10 27.81 27.16 5.12
N ARG A 11 29.02 27.05 5.70
CA ARG A 11 29.49 25.80 6.32
C ARG A 11 28.66 25.40 7.55
N LEU A 12 28.22 26.37 8.36
CA LEU A 12 27.38 26.12 9.53
C LEU A 12 25.96 25.70 9.12
N LEU A 13 25.39 26.30 8.08
CA LEU A 13 24.11 25.93 7.49
C LEU A 13 24.19 24.54 6.83
N PHE A 14 25.30 24.23 6.17
CA PHE A 14 25.56 22.90 5.61
C PHE A 14 25.72 21.85 6.72
N PHE A 15 26.37 22.19 7.84
CA PHE A 15 26.48 21.32 9.00
C PHE A 15 25.13 21.14 9.71
N CYS A 16 24.31 22.18 9.83
CA CYS A 16 22.95 22.07 10.35
C CYS A 16 22.04 21.28 9.40
N LEU A 17 22.14 21.45 8.08
CA LEU A 17 21.42 20.65 7.09
C LEU A 17 21.87 19.18 7.08
N LEU A 18 23.16 18.91 7.35
CA LEU A 18 23.65 17.55 7.57
C LEU A 18 23.09 16.97 8.86
N VAL A 19 23.07 17.71 9.97
CA VAL A 19 22.51 17.26 11.25
C VAL A 19 20.99 17.07 11.17
N PHE A 20 20.24 17.98 10.53
CA PHE A 20 18.79 17.86 10.30
C PHE A 20 18.45 16.81 9.24
N GLY A 21 19.29 16.63 8.21
CA GLY A 21 19.21 15.53 7.26
C GLY A 21 19.47 14.18 7.92
N SER A 22 20.36 14.12 8.91
CA SER A 22 20.54 12.94 9.77
C SER A 22 19.38 12.73 10.75
N ILE A 23 18.67 13.79 11.16
CA ILE A 23 17.50 13.67 12.04
C ILE A 23 16.28 13.06 11.31
N HIS A 24 16.15 13.22 9.98
CA HIS A 24 15.15 12.48 9.20
C HIS A 24 15.57 11.04 8.84
N ALA A 25 16.85 10.69 9.06
CA ALA A 25 17.33 9.30 8.98
C ALA A 25 17.19 8.53 10.32
N LEU A 26 16.64 9.15 11.38
CA LEU A 26 16.71 8.62 12.75
C LEU A 26 15.81 7.44 13.08
N ASN A 27 14.86 7.04 12.22
CA ASN A 27 14.00 5.93 12.58
C ASN A 27 14.51 4.55 12.14
N GLY A 28 15.59 4.45 11.37
CA GLY A 28 16.25 3.17 11.05
C GLY A 28 15.35 2.07 10.45
N VAL A 29 14.08 2.33 10.17
CA VAL A 29 13.09 1.34 9.76
C VAL A 29 12.77 1.53 8.28
N TYR A 30 12.76 0.43 7.54
CA TYR A 30 12.40 0.37 6.12
C TYR A 30 11.60 -0.90 5.81
N GLU A 31 10.87 -0.89 4.70
CA GLU A 31 10.17 -2.08 4.20
C GLU A 31 11.00 -2.78 3.12
N LEU A 32 11.02 -4.11 3.17
CA LEU A 32 11.64 -4.96 2.17
C LEU A 32 10.57 -5.87 1.54
N ASP A 33 10.37 -5.70 0.25
CA ASP A 33 9.36 -6.46 -0.51
C ASP A 33 9.98 -7.69 -1.16
N LEU A 34 9.51 -8.88 -0.76
CA LEU A 34 9.81 -10.15 -1.38
C LEU A 34 8.53 -10.70 -2.02
N LYS A 35 8.31 -10.37 -3.28
CA LYS A 35 7.10 -10.72 -4.05
C LYS A 35 7.46 -11.45 -5.33
N MET A 36 6.54 -12.28 -5.81
CA MET A 36 6.67 -12.87 -7.14
C MET A 36 6.79 -11.77 -8.20
N PRO A 37 7.77 -11.84 -9.12
CA PRO A 37 8.05 -10.77 -10.07
C PRO A 37 7.13 -10.87 -11.31
N GLY A 38 5.82 -11.03 -11.09
CA GLY A 38 4.83 -11.22 -12.16
C GLY A 38 4.99 -12.56 -12.85
N LYS A 39 4.66 -13.66 -12.14
CA LYS A 39 4.62 -15.01 -12.71
C LYS A 39 3.29 -15.68 -12.39
N MET A 40 2.96 -16.72 -13.16
CA MET A 40 1.80 -17.56 -12.91
C MET A 40 2.20 -19.03 -12.99
N PRO A 41 1.46 -19.93 -12.31
CA PRO A 41 1.60 -21.35 -12.48
C PRO A 41 1.28 -21.77 -13.93
N SER A 42 2.09 -22.68 -14.45
CA SER A 42 1.95 -23.34 -15.74
C SER A 42 1.12 -24.63 -15.67
N LYS A 43 1.06 -25.26 -14.49
CA LYS A 43 0.29 -26.48 -14.18
C LYS A 43 -0.29 -26.40 -12.75
N ASP A 44 -1.17 -27.33 -12.43
CA ASP A 44 -1.64 -27.55 -11.05
C ASP A 44 -0.50 -28.10 -10.19
N GLU A 45 -0.58 -27.85 -8.88
CA GLU A 45 0.40 -28.26 -7.87
C GLU A 45 1.83 -27.83 -8.27
N GLU A 46 2.02 -26.54 -8.54
CA GLU A 46 3.33 -26.00 -8.95
C GLU A 46 3.98 -25.17 -7.83
N TYR A 47 5.25 -25.50 -7.56
CA TYR A 47 6.11 -24.78 -6.63
C TYR A 47 7.07 -23.88 -7.39
N LEU A 48 6.93 -22.58 -7.21
CA LEU A 48 7.80 -21.56 -7.80
C LEU A 48 8.60 -20.86 -6.72
N CYS A 49 9.88 -20.59 -7.00
CA CYS A 49 10.76 -19.86 -6.11
C CYS A 49 11.31 -18.60 -6.76
N TYR A 50 11.51 -17.57 -5.94
CA TYR A 50 12.12 -16.31 -6.32
C TYR A 50 13.03 -15.82 -5.19
N GLY A 51 14.21 -15.31 -5.52
CA GLY A 51 15.19 -14.84 -4.55
C GLY A 51 15.62 -13.41 -4.78
N ILE A 52 15.88 -12.66 -3.70
CA ILE A 52 16.49 -11.33 -3.74
C ILE A 52 17.72 -11.29 -2.85
N LYS A 53 18.72 -10.51 -3.26
CA LYS A 53 19.89 -10.22 -2.43
C LYS A 53 19.51 -9.19 -1.37
N VAL A 54 19.98 -9.38 -0.14
CA VAL A 54 19.84 -8.40 0.94
C VAL A 54 21.10 -7.53 0.99
N GLU A 55 20.99 -6.30 0.51
CA GLU A 55 22.14 -5.39 0.43
C GLU A 55 22.50 -4.75 1.77
N GLN A 56 21.50 -4.38 2.57
CA GLN A 56 21.70 -3.67 3.82
C GLN A 56 21.49 -4.61 5.02
N PRO A 57 22.41 -4.60 6.00
CA PRO A 57 22.20 -5.25 7.28
C PRO A 57 20.94 -4.74 7.98
N GLY A 58 20.24 -5.62 8.68
CA GLY A 58 19.06 -5.23 9.45
C GLY A 58 18.43 -6.39 10.21
N TYR A 59 17.34 -6.09 10.90
CA TYR A 59 16.58 -7.04 11.70
C TYR A 59 15.10 -6.97 11.31
N ILE A 60 14.53 -8.07 10.83
CA ILE A 60 13.11 -8.15 10.49
C ILE A 60 12.31 -8.19 11.79
N THR A 61 11.35 -7.29 11.92
CA THR A 61 10.48 -7.15 13.11
C THR A 61 9.04 -7.54 12.81
N GLU A 62 8.65 -7.62 11.54
CA GLU A 62 7.31 -8.00 11.13
C GLU A 62 7.32 -8.61 9.73
N PHE A 63 6.58 -9.70 9.53
CA PHE A 63 6.28 -10.30 8.23
C PHE A 63 4.81 -10.04 7.88
N ILE A 64 4.56 -9.29 6.81
CA ILE A 64 3.24 -8.88 6.35
C ILE A 64 2.93 -9.62 5.05
N PRO A 65 2.07 -10.65 5.07
CA PRO A 65 1.73 -11.41 3.87
C PRO A 65 0.89 -10.57 2.91
N ILE A 66 1.14 -10.75 1.61
CA ILE A 66 0.36 -10.20 0.50
C ILE A 66 -0.03 -11.39 -0.34
N ALA A 67 -1.03 -12.14 0.12
CA ALA A 67 -1.45 -13.36 -0.54
C ALA A 67 -2.88 -13.70 -0.14
N GLU A 68 -3.58 -14.37 -1.05
CA GLU A 68 -4.94 -14.87 -0.86
C GLU A 68 -4.99 -16.35 -1.20
N VAL A 69 -5.77 -17.14 -0.45
CA VAL A 69 -5.86 -18.61 -0.64
C VAL A 69 -6.35 -19.01 -2.04
N SER A 70 -7.18 -18.16 -2.64
CA SER A 70 -7.66 -18.34 -4.01
C SER A 70 -6.54 -18.37 -5.05
N ARG A 71 -5.44 -17.66 -4.80
CA ARG A 71 -4.26 -17.63 -5.67
C ARG A 71 -3.14 -18.54 -5.17
N VAL A 72 -2.86 -18.46 -3.88
CA VAL A 72 -1.69 -19.06 -3.24
C VAL A 72 -2.14 -20.02 -2.16
N HIS A 73 -1.77 -21.30 -2.27
CA HIS A 73 -2.10 -22.27 -1.24
C HIS A 73 -1.27 -22.08 0.03
N HIS A 74 0.05 -21.90 -0.12
CA HIS A 74 0.95 -21.48 0.94
C HIS A 74 2.23 -20.86 0.38
N MET A 75 2.98 -20.19 1.26
CA MET A 75 4.24 -19.52 0.94
C MET A 75 5.20 -19.61 2.11
N ILE A 76 6.48 -19.73 1.81
CA ILE A 76 7.54 -19.86 2.79
C ILE A 76 8.68 -18.91 2.40
N VAL A 77 9.21 -18.19 3.37
CA VAL A 77 10.39 -17.34 3.22
C VAL A 77 11.56 -18.07 3.87
N PHE A 78 12.63 -18.22 3.10
CA PHE A 78 13.89 -18.77 3.55
C PHE A 78 14.98 -17.70 3.53
N GLY A 79 15.90 -17.78 4.47
CA GLY A 79 17.16 -17.06 4.47
C GLY A 79 18.30 -17.99 4.10
N ALA A 80 19.23 -17.52 3.29
CA ALA A 80 20.37 -18.34 2.85
C ALA A 80 21.64 -17.50 2.70
N MET A 81 22.79 -18.18 2.84
CA MET A 81 24.08 -17.66 2.38
C MET A 81 24.34 -18.17 0.97
N ILE A 82 24.42 -17.26 -0.01
CA ILE A 82 24.75 -17.59 -1.40
C ILE A 82 25.93 -16.73 -1.84
N ASN A 83 27.03 -17.38 -2.25
CA ASN A 83 28.27 -16.72 -2.65
C ASN A 83 28.45 -16.63 -4.19
N ASP A 84 27.79 -17.51 -4.95
CA ASP A 84 27.87 -17.59 -6.42
C ASP A 84 26.50 -17.31 -7.10
N ASN A 85 26.52 -16.86 -8.36
CA ASN A 85 25.39 -16.38 -9.18
C ASN A 85 23.98 -16.65 -8.61
N ALA A 86 23.39 -15.56 -8.10
CA ALA A 86 22.04 -15.53 -7.57
C ALA A 86 20.99 -16.00 -8.58
N PRO A 87 19.92 -16.66 -8.12
CA PRO A 87 18.74 -16.83 -8.94
C PRO A 87 18.00 -15.49 -9.04
N GLY A 88 18.36 -14.66 -10.03
CA GLY A 88 17.63 -13.44 -10.37
C GLY A 88 16.34 -13.70 -11.16
N SER A 89 16.10 -14.95 -11.55
CA SER A 89 14.90 -15.43 -12.25
C SER A 89 14.05 -16.32 -11.35
N VAL A 90 12.79 -16.51 -11.71
CA VAL A 90 11.90 -17.49 -11.04
C VAL A 90 12.26 -18.89 -11.51
N TRP A 91 12.39 -19.84 -10.58
CA TRP A 91 12.68 -21.25 -10.88
C TRP A 91 11.65 -22.18 -10.23
N ARG A 92 11.56 -23.41 -10.74
CA ARG A 92 10.77 -24.48 -10.12
C ARG A 92 11.57 -25.06 -8.95
N CYS A 93 10.93 -25.20 -7.79
CA CYS A 93 11.59 -25.64 -6.55
C CYS A 93 10.77 -26.70 -5.81
N GLU A 94 10.16 -27.60 -6.58
CA GLU A 94 9.42 -28.75 -6.07
C GLU A 94 10.38 -29.73 -5.38
N GLY A 95 10.07 -30.11 -4.13
CA GLY A 95 10.87 -31.06 -3.33
C GLY A 95 12.21 -30.55 -2.79
N SER A 96 12.88 -29.63 -3.49
CA SER A 96 14.12 -28.98 -3.03
C SER A 96 14.22 -27.55 -3.56
N LEU A 97 14.71 -26.64 -2.71
CA LEU A 97 14.99 -25.25 -3.11
C LEU A 97 16.17 -25.14 -4.08
N GLY A 98 17.04 -26.15 -4.14
CA GLY A 98 18.33 -26.07 -4.83
C GLY A 98 19.35 -25.18 -4.10
N VAL A 99 19.06 -24.78 -2.86
CA VAL A 99 19.90 -23.92 -2.02
C VAL A 99 20.15 -24.62 -0.68
N PRO A 100 21.28 -25.32 -0.52
CA PRO A 100 21.55 -26.15 0.67
C PRO A 100 21.60 -25.36 1.99
N SER A 101 22.02 -24.09 1.94
CA SER A 101 22.11 -23.21 3.12
C SER A 101 20.77 -22.58 3.53
N ALA A 102 19.68 -22.85 2.80
CA ALA A 102 18.40 -22.20 3.03
C ALA A 102 17.74 -22.69 4.33
N LYS A 103 17.39 -21.74 5.19
CA LYS A 103 16.69 -21.97 6.46
C LYS A 103 15.40 -21.18 6.48
N ILE A 104 14.34 -21.78 7.03
CA ILE A 104 13.04 -21.12 7.13
C ILE A 104 13.11 -19.90 8.06
N LEU A 105 12.56 -18.77 7.63
CA LEU A 105 12.39 -17.56 8.43
C LEU A 105 10.92 -17.25 8.71
N TYR A 106 10.04 -17.62 7.78
CA TYR A 106 8.61 -17.36 7.89
C TYR A 106 7.83 -18.35 7.02
N ALA A 107 6.60 -18.68 7.42
CA ALA A 107 5.66 -19.44 6.62
C ALA A 107 4.26 -18.88 6.80
N TRP A 108 3.53 -18.84 5.70
CA TRP A 108 2.14 -18.43 5.63
C TRP A 108 1.36 -19.49 4.88
N ALA A 109 0.16 -19.76 5.35
CA ALA A 109 -0.82 -20.58 4.65
C ALA A 109 -2.21 -20.10 5.06
N ARG A 110 -3.17 -20.23 4.15
CA ARG A 110 -4.60 -20.15 4.48
C ARG A 110 -5.03 -18.82 5.16
N ASN A 111 -4.63 -17.68 4.58
CA ASN A 111 -4.96 -16.32 5.06
C ASN A 111 -4.50 -16.06 6.50
N ALA A 112 -3.27 -16.47 6.80
CA ALA A 112 -2.64 -16.14 8.07
C ALA A 112 -2.47 -14.65 8.27
N PRO A 113 -2.65 -14.15 9.51
CA PRO A 113 -2.33 -12.77 9.84
C PRO A 113 -0.83 -12.51 9.75
N ALA A 114 -0.45 -11.23 9.79
CA ALA A 114 0.95 -10.84 9.89
C ALA A 114 1.61 -11.42 11.15
N LEU A 115 2.88 -11.80 11.05
CA LEU A 115 3.69 -12.25 12.18
C LEU A 115 4.55 -11.09 12.68
N LYS A 116 4.21 -10.56 13.86
CA LYS A 116 4.97 -9.53 14.53
C LYS A 116 5.91 -10.14 15.58
N MET A 117 7.18 -9.74 15.55
CA MET A 117 8.14 -10.13 16.57
C MET A 117 7.82 -9.43 17.91
N PRO A 118 8.13 -10.07 19.06
CA PRO A 118 8.04 -9.39 20.35
C PRO A 118 8.91 -8.13 20.40
N ASN A 119 8.59 -7.19 21.28
CA ASN A 119 9.35 -5.95 21.43
C ASN A 119 10.83 -6.24 21.71
N GLY A 120 11.72 -5.60 20.95
CA GLY A 120 13.18 -5.77 21.09
C GLY A 120 13.72 -7.09 20.53
N VAL A 121 12.93 -7.84 19.76
CA VAL A 121 13.32 -9.06 19.04
C VAL A 121 13.35 -8.78 17.53
N GLY A 122 14.34 -9.31 16.81
CA GLY A 122 14.32 -9.27 15.35
C GLY A 122 15.10 -10.41 14.68
N VAL A 123 14.71 -10.77 13.46
CA VAL A 123 15.38 -11.80 12.65
C VAL A 123 16.54 -11.16 11.91
N PRO A 124 17.79 -11.58 12.16
CA PRO A 124 18.97 -10.93 11.61
C PRO A 124 19.14 -11.24 10.10
N ILE A 125 19.33 -10.21 9.29
CA ILE A 125 19.59 -10.31 7.84
C ILE A 125 20.81 -9.47 7.43
N SER A 126 21.61 -10.01 6.52
CA SER A 126 22.88 -9.46 6.03
C SER A 126 23.87 -9.07 7.16
N GLY A 127 25.00 -8.45 6.82
CA GLY A 127 26.04 -8.08 7.78
C GLY A 127 26.69 -9.30 8.46
N SER A 128 26.53 -9.42 9.78
CA SER A 128 27.03 -10.57 10.57
C SER A 128 26.12 -11.79 10.55
N SER A 129 24.96 -11.71 9.86
CA SER A 129 24.04 -12.83 9.67
C SER A 129 24.48 -13.71 8.50
N THR A 130 24.14 -15.00 8.54
CA THR A 130 24.29 -15.91 7.40
C THR A 130 23.23 -15.75 6.32
N VAL A 131 22.31 -14.79 6.47
CA VAL A 131 21.23 -14.53 5.52
C VAL A 131 21.61 -13.35 4.62
N ASN A 132 22.31 -13.59 3.51
CA ASN A 132 22.57 -12.56 2.49
C ASN A 132 21.59 -12.62 1.30
N TYR A 133 20.73 -13.66 1.24
CA TYR A 133 19.61 -13.79 0.33
C TYR A 133 18.33 -14.18 1.05
N LEU A 134 17.21 -13.65 0.57
CA LEU A 134 15.87 -14.08 0.93
C LEU A 134 15.23 -14.79 -0.26
N ILE A 135 14.63 -15.95 -0.01
CA ILE A 135 14.01 -16.80 -1.03
C ILE A 135 12.55 -17.01 -0.65
N LEU A 136 11.65 -16.63 -1.55
CA LEU A 136 10.22 -16.93 -1.47
C LEU A 136 9.94 -18.20 -2.24
N GLN A 137 9.43 -19.21 -1.55
CA GLN A 137 8.79 -20.36 -2.16
C GLN A 137 7.28 -20.15 -2.13
N MET A 138 6.63 -20.36 -3.27
CA MET A 138 5.19 -20.23 -3.45
C MET A 138 4.64 -21.54 -3.96
N HIS A 139 3.61 -22.07 -3.29
CA HIS A 139 2.85 -23.21 -3.77
C HIS A 139 1.51 -22.74 -4.34
N TYR A 140 1.33 -22.94 -5.65
CA TYR A 140 0.07 -22.78 -6.35
C TYR A 140 -0.62 -24.15 -6.49
N ASN A 141 -1.76 -24.33 -5.81
CA ASN A 141 -2.57 -25.55 -5.91
C ASN A 141 -3.16 -25.69 -7.33
N LEU A 142 -3.75 -24.62 -7.85
CA LEU A 142 -4.42 -24.61 -9.16
C LEU A 142 -3.76 -23.63 -10.12
N LYS A 143 -3.63 -24.04 -11.39
CA LYS A 143 -3.34 -23.14 -12.50
C LYS A 143 -4.44 -22.09 -12.64
N PHE A 144 -4.04 -20.86 -12.95
CA PHE A 144 -4.96 -19.73 -13.18
C PHE A 144 -5.71 -19.82 -14.51
N ILE A 145 -6.87 -19.16 -14.55
CA ILE A 145 -7.63 -18.86 -15.77
C ILE A 145 -7.04 -17.60 -16.40
N GLY A 146 -6.82 -17.61 -17.72
CA GLY A 146 -6.34 -16.44 -18.44
C GLY A 146 -4.86 -16.11 -18.22
N SER A 147 -4.41 -15.01 -18.84
CA SER A 147 -3.07 -14.45 -18.63
C SER A 147 -3.04 -13.57 -17.39
N VAL A 148 -2.67 -14.15 -16.26
CA VAL A 148 -2.48 -13.46 -14.99
C VAL A 148 -0.99 -13.36 -14.69
N LEU A 149 -0.54 -12.23 -14.15
CA LEU A 149 0.75 -12.11 -13.47
C LEU A 149 0.45 -11.90 -11.99
N ASP A 150 0.92 -12.80 -11.14
CA ASP A 150 0.76 -12.71 -9.69
C ASP A 150 1.97 -12.00 -9.06
N TYR A 151 1.67 -11.15 -8.08
CA TYR A 151 2.64 -10.39 -7.28
C TYR A 151 2.50 -10.70 -5.80
N SER A 152 1.98 -11.89 -5.45
CA SER A 152 1.85 -12.32 -4.07
C SER A 152 3.23 -12.55 -3.44
N GLY A 153 3.32 -12.37 -2.12
CA GLY A 153 4.57 -12.50 -1.38
C GLY A 153 4.49 -11.95 0.04
N VAL A 154 5.62 -11.46 0.56
CA VAL A 154 5.73 -10.89 1.92
C VAL A 154 6.42 -9.53 1.85
N THR A 155 5.85 -8.55 2.53
CA THR A 155 6.56 -7.33 2.93
C THR A 155 7.12 -7.52 4.33
N MET A 156 8.40 -7.23 4.52
CA MET A 156 9.06 -7.30 5.81
C MET A 156 9.35 -5.90 6.33
N LYS A 157 8.97 -5.60 7.58
CA LYS A 157 9.47 -4.38 8.25
C LYS A 157 10.82 -4.68 8.88
N VAL A 158 11.82 -3.92 8.48
CA VAL A 158 13.21 -4.10 8.89
C VAL A 158 13.68 -2.89 9.67
N THR A 159 14.40 -3.09 10.78
CA THR A 159 15.09 -2.03 11.52
C THR A 159 16.60 -2.20 11.40
N SER A 160 17.34 -1.10 11.26
CA SER A 160 18.79 -1.05 11.38
C SER A 160 19.25 -0.89 12.84
N ASN A 161 18.34 -0.52 13.74
CA ASN A 161 18.63 -0.46 15.18
C ASN A 161 18.84 -1.88 15.73
N HIS A 162 19.90 -2.06 16.52
CA HIS A 162 20.20 -3.34 17.16
C HIS A 162 19.12 -3.73 18.18
N PRO A 163 18.45 -4.88 18.01
CA PRO A 163 17.52 -5.39 19.01
C PRO A 163 18.28 -5.98 20.19
N ASN A 164 17.61 -6.11 21.34
CA ASN A 164 18.17 -6.80 22.51
C ASN A 164 18.29 -8.31 22.26
N TYR A 165 17.43 -8.85 21.40
CA TYR A 165 17.28 -10.26 21.12
C TYR A 165 17.23 -10.53 19.62
N VAL A 166 17.75 -11.68 19.22
CA VAL A 166 17.68 -12.19 17.85
C VAL A 166 16.84 -13.45 17.79
N ALA A 167 16.05 -13.58 16.72
CA ALA A 167 15.14 -14.70 16.55
C ALA A 167 15.55 -15.66 15.43
N GLY A 168 15.23 -16.93 15.65
CA GLY A 168 15.44 -18.03 14.71
C GLY A 168 14.28 -19.03 14.77
N VAL A 169 14.30 -19.99 13.84
CA VAL A 169 13.33 -21.09 13.79
C VAL A 169 14.05 -22.40 13.98
N TYR A 170 13.61 -23.17 14.97
CA TYR A 170 14.06 -24.54 15.20
C TYR A 170 12.99 -25.51 14.66
N ILE A 171 13.36 -26.39 13.73
CA ILE A 171 12.43 -27.38 13.16
C ILE A 171 12.71 -28.78 13.69
N LEU A 172 11.70 -29.42 14.30
CA LEU A 172 11.69 -30.87 14.47
C LEU A 172 10.98 -31.47 13.27
N TYR A 173 11.66 -32.32 12.50
CA TYR A 173 11.12 -32.89 11.27
C TYR A 173 11.39 -34.39 11.16
N ALA A 174 10.46 -35.09 10.52
CA ALA A 174 10.70 -36.44 10.04
C ALA A 174 11.37 -36.43 8.66
N ASP A 175 12.29 -37.35 8.45
CA ASP A 175 13.00 -37.58 7.19
C ASP A 175 12.55 -38.89 6.52
N GLY A 176 13.15 -39.19 5.36
CA GLY A 176 12.81 -40.37 4.57
C GLY A 176 13.18 -41.73 5.20
N SER A 177 13.76 -41.74 6.41
CA SER A 177 14.08 -42.98 7.13
C SER A 177 12.84 -43.66 7.74
N VAL A 178 11.76 -42.90 7.94
CA VAL A 178 10.51 -43.38 8.51
C VAL A 178 9.37 -43.37 7.48
N SER A 179 8.36 -44.24 7.68
CA SER A 179 7.20 -44.34 6.81
C SER A 179 5.95 -44.72 7.59
N ILE A 180 4.79 -44.39 7.05
CA ILE A 180 3.48 -44.61 7.69
C ILE A 180 2.83 -45.82 7.03
N PRO A 181 2.65 -46.96 7.73
CA PRO A 181 1.95 -48.12 7.19
C PRO A 181 0.48 -47.79 6.87
N PRO A 182 -0.14 -48.46 5.89
CA PRO A 182 -1.55 -48.25 5.58
C PRO A 182 -2.47 -48.89 6.65
N LYS A 183 -3.73 -48.44 6.70
CA LYS A 183 -4.79 -49.04 7.53
C LYS A 183 -4.61 -48.91 9.05
N ILE A 184 -3.88 -47.89 9.50
CA ILE A 184 -3.69 -47.59 10.92
C ILE A 184 -4.49 -46.32 11.26
N SER A 185 -5.36 -46.39 12.27
CA SER A 185 -6.17 -45.25 12.73
C SER A 185 -5.38 -44.23 13.55
N GLU A 186 -4.32 -44.68 14.21
CA GLU A 186 -3.44 -43.83 15.02
C GLU A 186 -2.00 -44.35 14.90
N PHE A 187 -1.19 -43.65 14.11
CA PHE A 187 0.24 -43.95 13.95
C PHE A 187 1.07 -42.78 14.51
N PRO A 188 1.81 -42.98 15.61
CA PRO A 188 2.69 -41.96 16.16
C PRO A 188 4.02 -41.91 15.42
N MET A 189 4.52 -40.70 15.22
CA MET A 189 5.87 -40.43 14.74
C MET A 189 6.55 -39.48 15.71
N ASN A 190 7.65 -39.95 16.28
CA ASN A 190 8.33 -39.34 17.41
C ASN A 190 9.66 -38.71 16.96
N ILE A 191 9.98 -37.53 17.49
CA ILE A 191 11.21 -36.80 17.17
C ILE A 191 11.73 -36.16 18.46
N SER A 192 13.01 -36.34 18.81
CA SER A 192 13.60 -35.72 20.00
C SER A 192 15.07 -35.39 19.82
N CYS A 193 15.49 -34.22 20.30
CA CYS A 193 16.90 -33.84 20.37
C CYS A 193 17.23 -33.24 21.73
N ALA A 194 18.42 -33.58 22.25
CA ALA A 194 18.99 -32.92 23.40
C ALA A 194 19.52 -31.54 23.00
N VAL A 195 19.36 -30.57 23.89
CA VAL A 195 19.88 -29.21 23.71
C VAL A 195 21.29 -29.17 24.28
N GLU A 196 22.27 -28.90 23.43
CA GLU A 196 23.69 -28.89 23.81
C GLU A 196 24.22 -27.46 24.00
N GLU A 197 23.49 -26.49 23.46
CA GLU A 197 23.84 -25.09 23.40
C GLU A 197 23.81 -24.47 24.79
N ASN A 198 24.89 -23.77 25.14
CA ASN A 198 25.06 -23.16 26.45
C ASN A 198 24.44 -21.75 26.51
N VAL A 199 23.17 -21.64 26.11
CA VAL A 199 22.41 -20.38 26.09
C VAL A 199 20.98 -20.60 26.60
N ILE A 200 20.29 -19.50 26.91
CA ILE A 200 18.87 -19.52 27.27
C ILE A 200 18.06 -19.20 26.01
N ILE A 201 17.22 -20.15 25.61
CA ILE A 201 16.35 -20.08 24.44
C ILE A 201 14.91 -19.83 24.91
N HIS A 202 14.24 -18.87 24.26
CA HIS A 202 12.88 -18.47 24.60
C HIS A 202 11.92 -18.73 23.43
N PRO A 203 11.19 -19.86 23.43
CA PRO A 203 10.12 -20.09 22.48
C PRO A 203 9.00 -19.07 22.66
N PHE A 204 8.49 -18.50 21.57
CA PHE A 204 7.37 -17.57 21.62
C PHE A 204 6.28 -17.85 20.59
N ALA A 205 6.58 -18.61 19.54
CA ALA A 205 5.58 -19.08 18.59
C ALA A 205 5.90 -20.49 18.07
N TYR A 206 4.89 -21.20 17.58
CA TYR A 206 5.05 -22.53 16.99
C TYR A 206 4.15 -22.73 15.78
N ARG A 207 4.55 -23.59 14.85
CA ARG A 207 3.76 -23.98 13.68
C ARG A 207 3.81 -25.49 13.52
N THR A 208 2.66 -26.08 13.19
CA THR A 208 2.53 -27.52 12.92
C THR A 208 2.23 -27.73 11.44
N HIS A 209 2.92 -28.68 10.79
CA HIS A 209 2.69 -29.00 9.39
C HIS A 209 2.75 -30.52 9.14
N ALA A 210 1.72 -31.00 8.45
CA ALA A 210 1.59 -32.33 7.89
C ALA A 210 0.66 -32.26 6.67
N HIS A 211 0.60 -33.32 5.86
CA HIS A 211 -0.39 -33.45 4.78
C HIS A 211 -1.65 -34.14 5.31
N SER A 212 -2.46 -34.69 4.41
CA SER A 212 -3.84 -35.17 4.65
C SER A 212 -4.06 -36.14 5.82
N LEU A 213 -3.04 -36.90 6.22
CA LEU A 213 -3.14 -37.93 7.26
C LEU A 213 -2.89 -37.37 8.65
N GLY A 214 -2.22 -36.22 8.77
CA GLY A 214 -1.91 -35.61 10.07
C GLY A 214 -3.18 -35.23 10.82
N ARG A 215 -3.26 -35.60 12.10
CA ARG A 215 -4.40 -35.30 12.99
C ARG A 215 -4.00 -34.34 14.10
N ILE A 216 -2.82 -34.54 14.67
CA ILE A 216 -2.28 -33.63 15.67
C ILE A 216 -0.77 -33.68 15.70
N ILE A 217 -0.15 -32.54 16.00
CA ILE A 217 1.27 -32.43 16.27
C ILE A 217 1.44 -31.70 17.61
N THR A 218 2.24 -32.28 18.50
CA THR A 218 2.54 -31.73 19.82
C THR A 218 4.04 -31.61 20.01
N GLY A 219 4.47 -30.53 20.65
CA GLY A 219 5.87 -30.26 20.98
C GLY A 219 6.02 -29.91 22.45
N TYR A 220 7.02 -30.49 23.10
CA TYR A 220 7.30 -30.33 24.52
C TYR A 220 8.79 -30.13 24.79
N LYS A 221 9.06 -29.46 25.90
CA LYS A 221 10.34 -29.50 26.60
C LYS A 221 10.29 -30.58 27.69
N TYR A 222 11.37 -31.32 27.84
CA TYR A 222 11.55 -32.34 28.88
C TYR A 222 12.82 -32.10 29.70
N ARG A 223 12.69 -32.14 31.03
CA ARG A 223 13.82 -32.18 31.98
C ARG A 223 13.38 -32.77 33.32
N GLY A 224 14.19 -33.68 33.86
CA GLY A 224 14.01 -34.22 35.22
C GLY A 224 12.62 -34.82 35.45
N ASN A 225 12.15 -35.65 34.51
CA ASN A 225 10.80 -36.26 34.50
C ASN A 225 9.63 -35.26 34.44
N LYS A 226 9.88 -34.01 34.04
CA LYS A 226 8.83 -33.00 33.83
C LYS A 226 8.71 -32.63 32.35
N TRP A 227 7.50 -32.77 31.84
CA TRP A 227 7.10 -32.29 30.52
C TRP A 227 6.51 -30.88 30.63
N THR A 228 6.88 -29.99 29.72
CA THR A 228 6.32 -28.63 29.61
C THR A 228 5.92 -28.39 28.17
N LEU A 229 4.63 -28.15 27.94
CA LEU A 229 4.06 -28.00 26.60
C LEU A 229 4.60 -26.74 25.94
N ILE A 230 5.17 -26.86 24.75
CA ILE A 230 5.55 -25.72 23.90
C ILE A 230 4.37 -25.36 22.99
N GLY A 231 3.78 -26.35 22.33
CA GLY A 231 2.67 -26.13 21.41
C GLY A 231 1.94 -27.42 21.02
N LYS A 232 0.65 -27.28 20.71
CA LYS A 232 -0.24 -28.38 20.32
C LYS A 232 -1.16 -27.88 19.21
N GLY A 233 -1.05 -28.44 18.01
CA GLY A 233 -1.74 -27.94 16.82
C GLY A 233 -2.34 -29.04 15.96
N ASN A 234 -3.49 -28.76 15.36
CA ASN A 234 -4.07 -29.59 14.30
C ASN A 234 -3.45 -29.13 12.96
N PRO A 235 -2.66 -29.97 12.28
CA PRO A 235 -2.01 -29.58 11.03
C PRO A 235 -2.99 -29.37 9.87
N GLN A 236 -4.27 -29.77 10.01
CA GLN A 236 -5.30 -29.49 9.00
C GLN A 236 -5.96 -28.11 9.16
N TRP A 237 -5.68 -27.38 10.23
CA TRP A 237 -6.12 -25.99 10.43
C TRP A 237 -5.20 -25.01 9.69
N PRO A 238 -5.46 -23.68 9.71
CA PRO A 238 -4.52 -22.72 9.14
C PRO A 238 -3.12 -22.89 9.74
N GLN A 239 -2.09 -22.97 8.90
CA GLN A 239 -0.76 -23.38 9.30
C GLN A 239 0.19 -22.19 9.43
N TRP A 240 -0.08 -21.32 10.38
CA TRP A 240 0.76 -20.17 10.73
C TRP A 240 1.47 -20.37 12.07
N PHE A 241 2.27 -19.39 12.48
CA PHE A 241 2.94 -19.38 13.78
C PHE A 241 1.95 -18.93 14.88
N TYR A 242 1.48 -19.88 15.67
CA TYR A 242 0.64 -19.66 16.84
C TYR A 242 1.49 -19.23 18.04
N PRO A 243 1.01 -18.32 18.89
CA PRO A 243 1.75 -17.92 20.08
C PRO A 243 1.89 -19.10 21.07
N VAL A 244 3.06 -19.22 21.68
CA VAL A 244 3.28 -20.08 22.84
C VAL A 244 2.60 -19.42 24.05
N LYS A 245 1.74 -20.17 24.75
CA LYS A 245 0.91 -19.61 25.83
C LYS A 245 1.71 -19.28 27.09
N ASP A 246 2.63 -20.16 27.46
CA ASP A 246 3.39 -20.06 28.70
C ASP A 246 4.79 -19.50 28.44
N LYS A 247 5.34 -18.77 29.43
CA LYS A 247 6.75 -18.35 29.38
C LYS A 247 7.65 -19.56 29.63
N ILE A 248 8.25 -20.08 28.57
CA ILE A 248 9.12 -21.25 28.62
C ILE A 248 10.56 -20.80 28.37
N THR A 249 11.49 -21.39 29.13
CA THR A 249 12.92 -21.31 28.84
C THR A 249 13.45 -22.69 28.55
N ILE A 250 14.31 -22.78 27.55
CA ILE A 250 15.04 -23.99 27.17
C ILE A 250 16.53 -23.68 27.37
N THR A 251 17.25 -24.57 28.05
CA THR A 251 18.68 -24.43 28.32
C THR A 251 19.39 -25.76 28.08
N ARG A 252 20.72 -25.72 28.04
CA ARG A 252 21.58 -26.92 27.96
C ARG A 252 21.11 -28.07 28.86
N GLY A 253 20.99 -29.26 28.29
CA GLY A 253 20.53 -30.48 28.95
C GLY A 253 19.01 -30.65 29.04
N ASP A 254 18.21 -29.72 28.49
CA ASP A 254 16.81 -30.01 28.16
C ASP A 254 16.75 -30.94 26.94
N THR A 255 15.65 -31.68 26.80
CA THR A 255 15.29 -32.37 25.55
C THR A 255 14.07 -31.71 24.95
N ILE A 256 14.10 -31.41 23.66
CA ILE A 256 12.92 -30.96 22.91
C ILE A 256 12.39 -32.17 22.16
N ALA A 257 11.10 -32.45 22.32
CA ALA A 257 10.47 -33.60 21.69
C ALA A 257 9.13 -33.24 21.06
N ALA A 258 8.88 -33.75 19.86
CA ALA A 258 7.63 -33.61 19.14
C ALA A 258 7.05 -34.98 18.76
N GLN A 259 5.72 -35.07 18.75
CA GLN A 259 4.98 -36.23 18.28
C GLN A 259 3.92 -35.80 17.27
N CYS A 260 3.93 -36.44 16.11
CA CYS A 260 2.87 -36.35 15.11
C CYS A 260 2.00 -37.60 15.17
N ILE A 261 0.69 -37.42 15.14
CA ILE A 261 -0.28 -38.50 15.04
C ILE A 261 -0.92 -38.48 13.66
N PHE A 262 -0.88 -39.63 12.99
CA PHE A 262 -1.44 -39.84 11.67
C PHE A 262 -2.58 -40.85 11.68
N ASP A 263 -3.53 -40.67 10.77
CA ASP A 263 -4.59 -41.63 10.46
C ASP A 263 -4.49 -42.03 8.98
N SER A 264 -4.00 -43.25 8.75
CA SER A 264 -3.77 -43.84 7.42
C SER A 264 -4.84 -44.86 7.02
N THR A 265 -6.00 -44.88 7.70
CA THR A 265 -7.11 -45.83 7.41
C THR A 265 -7.60 -45.77 5.97
N SER A 266 -7.55 -44.58 5.36
CA SER A 266 -7.92 -44.34 3.96
C SER A 266 -6.89 -44.87 2.96
N ARG A 267 -5.62 -44.97 3.33
CA ARG A 267 -4.53 -45.40 2.44
C ARG A 267 -4.56 -46.91 2.20
N ARG A 268 -4.13 -47.34 1.02
CA ARG A 268 -3.96 -48.77 0.66
C ARG A 268 -2.52 -49.23 0.75
N ASN A 269 -1.58 -48.33 0.51
CA ASN A 269 -0.13 -48.58 0.50
C ASN A 269 0.56 -47.71 1.56
N THR A 270 1.78 -48.11 1.94
CA THR A 270 2.66 -47.33 2.81
C THR A 270 2.86 -45.93 2.24
N THR A 271 2.72 -44.92 3.10
CA THR A 271 2.93 -43.51 2.78
C THR A 271 4.34 -43.11 3.25
N LYS A 272 5.11 -42.49 2.35
CA LYS A 272 6.48 -42.06 2.64
C LYS A 272 6.49 -40.62 3.16
N ILE A 273 7.58 -40.22 3.80
CA ILE A 273 7.83 -38.82 4.10
C ILE A 273 8.38 -38.11 2.85
N GLY A 274 7.76 -36.99 2.46
CA GLY A 274 8.06 -36.30 1.21
C GLY A 274 7.21 -35.04 1.01
N ALA A 275 7.56 -34.24 0.00
CA ALA A 275 6.96 -32.92 -0.24
C ALA A 275 5.64 -32.93 -1.03
N HIS A 276 5.29 -34.04 -1.69
CA HIS A 276 4.06 -34.11 -2.48
C HIS A 276 2.84 -34.35 -1.59
N GLY A 277 1.66 -33.86 -1.98
CA GLY A 277 0.43 -34.04 -1.19
C GLY A 277 -0.02 -35.50 -0.96
N MET A 278 0.53 -36.45 -1.74
CA MET A 278 0.33 -37.88 -1.53
C MET A 278 1.35 -38.51 -0.57
N ASP A 279 2.49 -37.87 -0.35
CA ASP A 279 3.42 -38.20 0.74
C ASP A 279 2.91 -37.58 2.06
N GLU A 280 3.69 -37.69 3.13
CA GLU A 280 3.43 -37.02 4.40
C GLU A 280 4.62 -36.21 4.90
N MET A 281 4.35 -35.33 5.86
CA MET A 281 5.37 -34.60 6.62
C MET A 281 5.00 -34.60 8.11
N CYS A 282 6.01 -34.55 8.97
CA CYS A 282 5.85 -34.37 10.40
C CYS A 282 6.77 -33.23 10.82
N ASN A 283 6.29 -31.99 10.76
CA ASN A 283 7.10 -30.83 11.06
C ASN A 283 6.50 -30.03 12.22
N PHE A 284 7.29 -29.83 13.27
CA PHE A 284 7.01 -28.89 14.35
C PHE A 284 8.06 -27.78 14.33
N TYR A 285 7.64 -26.59 13.94
CA TYR A 285 8.49 -25.40 13.93
C TYR A 285 8.31 -24.66 15.25
N MET A 286 9.42 -24.31 15.89
CA MET A 286 9.47 -23.51 17.10
C MET A 286 10.22 -22.21 16.79
N TYR A 287 9.51 -21.09 16.81
CA TYR A 287 10.11 -19.77 16.75
C TYR A 287 10.60 -19.38 18.14
N TYR A 288 11.86 -18.97 18.23
CA TYR A 288 12.50 -18.65 19.48
C TYR A 288 13.34 -17.38 19.35
N PHE A 289 13.73 -16.80 20.49
CA PHE A 289 14.75 -15.77 20.54
C PHE A 289 15.81 -16.05 21.61
N VAL A 290 16.99 -15.46 21.42
CA VAL A 290 18.13 -15.45 22.35
C VAL A 290 18.71 -14.04 22.43
N GLU A 291 19.54 -13.74 23.43
CA GLU A 291 20.25 -12.45 23.50
C GLU A 291 21.13 -12.23 22.26
N LEU A 292 21.23 -10.98 21.79
CA LEU A 292 21.99 -10.61 20.57
C LEU A 292 23.45 -11.11 20.58
N LYS A 293 24.08 -11.18 21.76
CA LYS A 293 25.47 -11.68 21.91
C LYS A 293 25.66 -13.15 21.52
N HIS A 294 24.56 -13.90 21.37
CA HIS A 294 24.51 -15.31 20.99
C HIS A 294 23.97 -15.52 19.57
N LEU A 295 24.24 -14.56 18.67
CA LEU A 295 23.82 -14.61 17.27
C LEU A 295 24.29 -15.88 16.55
N ASP A 296 25.49 -16.35 16.87
CA ASP A 296 26.12 -17.57 16.34
C ASP A 296 25.28 -18.83 16.58
N VAL A 297 24.54 -18.89 17.70
CA VAL A 297 23.68 -20.04 18.04
C VAL A 297 22.58 -20.29 17.00
N LEU A 298 22.13 -19.26 16.27
CA LEU A 298 21.08 -19.41 15.25
C LEU A 298 21.57 -20.28 14.07
N GLU A 299 22.88 -20.42 13.89
CA GLU A 299 23.44 -21.30 12.88
C GLU A 299 23.34 -22.77 13.28
N ASP A 300 23.77 -23.09 14.49
CA ASP A 300 23.86 -24.45 15.00
C ASP A 300 22.48 -24.97 15.44
N PHE A 301 21.73 -24.15 16.17
CA PHE A 301 20.42 -24.49 16.72
C PHE A 301 19.29 -24.24 15.70
N SER A 302 19.25 -25.06 14.66
CA SER A 302 18.33 -24.87 13.53
C SER A 302 17.38 -26.04 13.27
N SER A 303 17.77 -27.28 13.53
CA SER A 303 16.92 -28.43 13.21
C SER A 303 17.20 -29.68 14.04
N CYS A 304 16.21 -30.58 14.08
CA CYS A 304 16.23 -31.90 14.70
C CYS A 304 15.53 -32.88 13.75
N GLY A 305 16.28 -33.81 13.16
CA GLY A 305 15.74 -34.88 12.29
C GLY A 305 15.24 -36.09 13.08
N SER A 306 14.76 -37.13 12.40
CA SER A 306 14.19 -38.36 12.98
C SER A 306 15.17 -39.11 13.91
N SER A 307 15.34 -38.65 15.15
CA SER A 307 16.02 -39.34 16.24
C SER A 307 15.06 -39.41 17.43
N ALA A 308 14.37 -40.53 17.60
CA ALA A 308 13.48 -40.73 18.75
C ALA A 308 14.18 -41.57 19.82
N ASP A 309 14.26 -41.06 21.04
CA ASP A 309 14.51 -41.91 22.20
C ASP A 309 13.19 -42.60 22.59
N GLU A 310 13.00 -43.84 22.15
CA GLU A 310 11.79 -44.62 22.44
C GLU A 310 11.52 -44.76 23.95
N SER A 311 12.57 -44.76 24.78
CA SER A 311 12.41 -44.83 26.23
C SER A 311 11.81 -43.54 26.80
N LEU A 312 12.14 -42.39 26.21
CA LEU A 312 11.57 -41.09 26.55
C LEU A 312 10.08 -41.03 26.17
N PHE A 313 9.72 -41.49 24.97
CA PHE A 313 8.35 -41.43 24.47
C PHE A 313 7.38 -42.40 25.18
N SER A 314 7.90 -43.42 25.88
CA SER A 314 7.07 -44.24 26.77
C SER A 314 6.44 -43.44 27.92
N GLN A 315 7.02 -42.29 28.26
CA GLN A 315 6.56 -41.36 29.30
C GLN A 315 5.94 -40.08 28.71
N TYR A 316 5.70 -40.03 27.40
CA TYR A 316 5.11 -38.86 26.75
C TYR A 316 3.72 -38.56 27.30
N PRO A 317 3.32 -37.29 27.48
CA PRO A 317 2.03 -36.96 28.08
C PRO A 317 0.86 -37.61 27.32
N ALA A 318 -0.01 -38.32 28.06
CA ALA A 318 -1.12 -39.08 27.46
C ALA A 318 -2.23 -38.21 26.85
N ASP A 319 -2.21 -36.89 27.09
CA ASP A 319 -3.09 -35.95 26.42
C ASP A 319 -2.51 -35.46 25.09
N ALA A 320 -1.25 -35.75 24.77
CA ALA A 320 -0.59 -35.26 23.56
C ALA A 320 -1.18 -35.83 22.26
N ASN A 321 -1.59 -37.10 22.28
CA ASN A 321 -2.24 -37.75 21.14
C ASN A 321 -3.73 -37.41 20.99
N LYS A 322 -4.36 -36.76 21.98
CA LYS A 322 -5.77 -36.37 21.92
C LYS A 322 -5.98 -35.22 20.94
N PRO A 323 -6.76 -35.41 19.85
CA PRO A 323 -7.07 -34.35 18.90
C PRO A 323 -7.65 -33.11 19.57
N LEU A 324 -7.38 -31.93 18.99
CA LEU A 324 -8.03 -30.70 19.42
C LEU A 324 -9.53 -30.76 19.11
N PRO A 325 -10.39 -30.12 19.93
CA PRO A 325 -11.81 -30.05 19.64
C PRO A 325 -12.05 -29.34 18.29
N PRO A 326 -13.10 -29.71 17.54
CA PRO A 326 -13.45 -29.05 16.28
C PRO A 326 -13.54 -27.54 16.43
N ASN A 327 -13.07 -26.82 15.41
CA ASN A 327 -13.14 -25.36 15.36
C ASN A 327 -13.73 -24.95 14.00
N PRO A 328 -15.04 -24.62 13.95
CA PRO A 328 -15.71 -24.31 12.69
C PRO A 328 -15.15 -23.08 11.94
N VAL A 329 -14.49 -22.15 12.64
CA VAL A 329 -13.84 -20.98 12.00
C VAL A 329 -12.58 -21.44 11.29
N PHE A 330 -11.70 -22.14 12.01
CA PHE A 330 -10.45 -22.65 11.43
C PHE A 330 -10.70 -23.70 10.35
N GLU A 331 -11.72 -24.55 10.50
CA GLU A 331 -12.11 -25.52 9.48
C GLU A 331 -12.63 -24.84 8.20
N ARG A 332 -13.40 -23.76 8.32
CA ARG A 332 -13.81 -22.95 7.16
C ARG A 332 -12.63 -22.26 6.49
N GLN A 333 -11.73 -21.66 7.26
CA GLN A 333 -10.51 -21.01 6.74
C GLN A 333 -9.52 -22.03 6.14
N ALA A 334 -9.53 -23.26 6.65
CA ALA A 334 -8.71 -24.37 6.16
C ALA A 334 -9.26 -25.05 4.91
N LYS A 335 -10.51 -24.79 4.55
CA LYS A 335 -11.14 -25.44 3.40
C LYS A 335 -10.42 -25.02 2.12
N MET A 336 -9.99 -26.02 1.35
CA MET A 336 -9.33 -25.77 0.07
C MET A 336 -10.28 -25.07 -0.90
N VAL A 337 -9.76 -24.07 -1.61
CA VAL A 337 -10.46 -23.46 -2.74
C VAL A 337 -10.36 -24.44 -3.91
N ALA A 338 -11.52 -24.93 -4.35
CA ALA A 338 -11.62 -25.89 -5.46
C ALA A 338 -11.77 -25.21 -6.83
N GLU A 339 -12.04 -23.91 -6.84
CA GLU A 339 -12.23 -23.12 -8.06
C GLU A 339 -10.90 -22.47 -8.48
N ARG A 340 -10.63 -22.42 -9.79
CA ARG A 340 -9.44 -21.77 -10.32
C ARG A 340 -9.61 -20.25 -10.26
N PHE A 341 -8.60 -19.55 -9.76
CA PHE A 341 -8.57 -18.09 -9.82
C PHE A 341 -8.23 -17.58 -11.23
N GLY A 342 -8.85 -16.48 -11.64
CA GLY A 342 -8.43 -15.71 -12.80
C GLY A 342 -9.59 -15.09 -13.58
N PRO A 343 -9.28 -14.20 -14.53
CA PRO A 343 -10.26 -13.60 -15.42
C PRO A 343 -10.65 -14.56 -16.55
N GLU A 344 -11.95 -14.78 -16.71
CA GLU A 344 -12.56 -15.38 -17.88
C GLU A 344 -13.15 -14.26 -18.74
N LEU A 345 -12.69 -14.14 -20.00
CA LEU A 345 -13.35 -13.27 -20.98
C LEU A 345 -14.66 -13.94 -21.41
N ILE A 346 -15.79 -13.26 -21.19
CA ILE A 346 -17.10 -13.79 -21.57
C ILE A 346 -17.43 -13.30 -22.98
N ASP A 347 -17.20 -14.16 -23.96
CA ASP A 347 -17.64 -13.95 -25.33
C ASP A 347 -19.18 -13.98 -25.40
N ASP A 348 -19.75 -13.23 -26.35
CA ASP A 348 -21.20 -13.17 -26.60
C ASP A 348 -22.10 -12.73 -25.44
N TRP A 349 -21.53 -12.13 -24.38
CA TRP A 349 -22.32 -11.60 -23.27
C TRP A 349 -23.23 -10.47 -23.72
N LEU A 350 -22.78 -9.65 -24.68
CA LEU A 350 -23.47 -8.48 -25.20
C LEU A 350 -24.37 -8.90 -26.37
N GLN A 351 -25.67 -8.72 -26.21
CA GLN A 351 -26.63 -9.02 -27.28
C GLN A 351 -26.48 -8.02 -28.42
N SER A 352 -26.92 -8.41 -29.62
CA SER A 352 -26.87 -7.53 -30.79
C SER A 352 -27.50 -6.18 -30.50
N LEU A 353 -26.70 -5.13 -30.67
CA LEU A 353 -27.15 -3.76 -30.48
C LEU A 353 -27.59 -3.20 -31.84
N ASP A 354 -28.84 -2.75 -31.90
CA ASP A 354 -29.37 -1.98 -33.03
C ASP A 354 -28.91 -0.51 -32.98
N VAL A 355 -27.66 -0.29 -32.58
CA VAL A 355 -26.98 1.01 -32.48
C VAL A 355 -25.50 0.80 -32.80
N ALA A 356 -24.98 1.57 -33.76
CA ALA A 356 -23.55 1.62 -34.04
C ALA A 356 -22.81 2.36 -32.89
N ILE A 357 -21.95 1.63 -32.18
CA ILE A 357 -21.12 2.19 -31.11
C ILE A 357 -19.83 2.77 -31.71
N GLY A 358 -19.53 4.01 -31.30
CA GLY A 358 -18.29 4.72 -31.63
C GLY A 358 -17.17 4.41 -30.64
N GLN A 359 -16.15 5.28 -30.59
CA GLN A 359 -15.17 5.22 -29.51
C GLN A 359 -15.89 5.31 -28.14
N ILE A 360 -15.75 4.27 -27.32
CA ILE A 360 -16.29 4.24 -25.95
C ILE A 360 -15.35 5.04 -25.06
N SER A 361 -15.81 6.19 -24.60
CA SER A 361 -15.03 7.10 -23.78
C SER A 361 -15.24 6.89 -22.29
N GLY A 362 -16.39 6.34 -21.90
CA GLY A 362 -16.73 6.12 -20.50
C GLY A 362 -17.63 4.91 -20.27
N ILE A 363 -17.44 4.25 -19.14
CA ILE A 363 -18.27 3.16 -18.63
C ILE A 363 -18.63 3.48 -17.18
N ALA A 364 -19.89 3.29 -16.81
CA ALA A 364 -20.35 3.39 -15.43
C ALA A 364 -21.28 2.22 -15.08
N ILE A 365 -21.47 1.97 -13.79
CA ILE A 365 -22.41 0.98 -13.27
C ILE A 365 -23.44 1.73 -12.42
N ASP A 366 -24.73 1.41 -12.60
CA ASP A 366 -25.79 1.96 -11.76
C ASP A 366 -26.08 1.09 -10.52
N ALA A 367 -27.03 1.53 -9.70
CA ALA A 367 -27.42 0.83 -8.48
C ALA A 367 -28.08 -0.56 -8.72
N ASP A 368 -28.51 -0.83 -9.95
CA ASP A 368 -29.15 -2.08 -10.36
C ASP A 368 -28.16 -3.00 -11.13
N ASP A 369 -26.86 -2.68 -11.07
CA ASP A 369 -25.74 -3.36 -11.75
C ASP A 369 -25.80 -3.28 -13.29
N ASN A 370 -26.63 -2.38 -13.85
CA ASN A 370 -26.63 -2.13 -15.29
C ASN A 370 -25.38 -1.39 -15.70
N VAL A 371 -24.88 -1.75 -16.89
CA VAL A 371 -23.71 -1.16 -17.50
C VAL A 371 -24.12 -0.01 -18.41
N LEU A 372 -23.60 1.17 -18.12
CA LEU A 372 -23.78 2.36 -18.93
C LEU A 372 -22.55 2.55 -19.81
N ILE A 373 -22.78 2.73 -21.11
CA ILE A 373 -21.74 3.09 -22.10
C ILE A 373 -21.95 4.53 -22.51
N PHE A 374 -20.89 5.34 -22.46
CA PHE A 374 -20.84 6.65 -23.11
C PHE A 374 -19.89 6.60 -24.30
N HIS A 375 -20.42 6.84 -25.50
CA HIS A 375 -19.67 6.71 -26.75
C HIS A 375 -19.82 7.92 -27.67
N ARG A 376 -18.84 8.07 -28.54
CA ARG A 376 -18.71 9.22 -29.46
C ARG A 376 -19.50 9.07 -30.77
N GLY A 377 -20.30 8.02 -30.90
CA GLY A 377 -21.03 7.69 -32.13
C GLY A 377 -20.09 7.75 -33.36
N PRO A 378 -20.41 8.54 -34.41
CA PRO A 378 -19.55 8.69 -35.59
C PRO A 378 -18.35 9.62 -35.38
N ARG A 379 -18.18 10.24 -34.21
CA ARG A 379 -17.05 11.14 -33.92
C ARG A 379 -15.81 10.34 -33.55
N ILE A 380 -14.67 10.82 -34.03
CA ILE A 380 -13.34 10.35 -33.65
C ILE A 380 -12.66 11.53 -32.96
N TRP A 381 -12.09 11.29 -31.77
CA TRP A 381 -11.16 12.25 -31.19
C TRP A 381 -9.76 11.91 -31.66
N ASP A 382 -9.20 12.81 -32.45
CA ASP A 382 -7.85 12.80 -32.99
C ASP A 382 -7.20 14.20 -32.88
N GLU A 383 -6.00 14.33 -33.45
CA GLU A 383 -5.25 15.59 -33.48
C GLU A 383 -5.94 16.72 -34.26
N GLN A 384 -6.93 16.39 -35.10
CA GLN A 384 -7.68 17.36 -35.93
C GLN A 384 -8.96 17.86 -35.24
N SER A 385 -9.23 17.38 -34.02
CA SER A 385 -10.46 17.71 -33.30
C SER A 385 -10.43 19.10 -32.65
N PHE A 386 -9.24 19.59 -32.29
CA PHE A 386 -9.04 20.85 -31.58
C PHE A 386 -7.87 21.64 -32.16
N ASP A 387 -7.91 22.96 -32.05
CA ASP A 387 -6.75 23.81 -32.33
C ASP A 387 -5.79 23.93 -31.13
N LEU A 388 -4.76 24.76 -31.29
CA LEU A 388 -3.75 25.04 -30.26
C LEU A 388 -4.33 25.77 -29.04
N ASP A 389 -5.42 26.51 -29.21
CA ASP A 389 -6.13 27.22 -28.14
C ASP A 389 -7.19 26.32 -27.47
N ASN A 390 -7.23 25.04 -27.83
CA ASN A 390 -8.17 24.03 -27.35
C ASN A 390 -9.63 24.28 -27.75
N MET A 391 -9.88 25.12 -28.76
CA MET A 391 -11.21 25.29 -29.33
C MET A 391 -11.57 24.10 -30.22
N TYR A 392 -12.82 23.64 -30.14
CA TYR A 392 -13.30 22.55 -30.98
C TYR A 392 -13.49 23.02 -32.43
N LEU A 393 -12.88 22.32 -33.39
CA LEU A 393 -12.84 22.73 -34.80
C LEU A 393 -14.05 22.29 -35.61
N GLN A 394 -14.76 21.23 -35.20
CA GLN A 394 -15.81 20.60 -36.01
C GLN A 394 -17.22 20.99 -35.55
N GLN A 395 -17.40 22.24 -35.11
CA GLN A 395 -18.68 22.75 -34.59
C GLN A 395 -19.80 22.77 -35.66
N ASP A 396 -19.40 22.97 -36.92
CA ASP A 396 -20.25 22.97 -38.11
C ASP A 396 -20.98 21.64 -38.32
N LYS A 397 -20.39 20.52 -37.87
CA LYS A 397 -21.00 19.20 -37.97
C LYS A 397 -22.18 19.00 -37.01
N GLY A 398 -22.48 19.97 -36.13
CA GLY A 398 -23.57 19.90 -35.15
C GLY A 398 -23.37 18.86 -34.04
N PRO A 399 -24.31 18.74 -33.09
CA PRO A 399 -24.25 17.70 -32.07
C PRO A 399 -24.42 16.30 -32.69
N ILE A 400 -23.91 15.28 -32.00
CA ILE A 400 -24.03 13.87 -32.40
C ILE A 400 -25.50 13.47 -32.40
N ARG A 401 -26.04 13.06 -33.55
CA ARG A 401 -27.46 12.68 -33.67
C ARG A 401 -27.79 11.31 -33.08
N ASN A 402 -26.84 10.38 -33.12
CA ASN A 402 -26.99 9.07 -32.50
C ASN A 402 -27.12 9.22 -30.98
N ASP A 403 -27.90 8.34 -30.34
CA ASP A 403 -27.83 8.18 -28.89
C ASP A 403 -26.39 7.87 -28.49
N THR A 404 -25.91 8.59 -27.48
CA THR A 404 -24.51 8.51 -27.02
C THR A 404 -24.40 7.76 -25.71
N VAL A 405 -25.51 7.57 -24.99
CA VAL A 405 -25.59 6.82 -23.74
C VAL A 405 -26.47 5.59 -23.95
N LEU A 406 -25.90 4.43 -23.66
CA LEU A 406 -26.60 3.14 -23.72
C LEU A 406 -26.61 2.52 -22.31
N VAL A 407 -27.75 1.99 -21.89
CA VAL A 407 -27.92 1.26 -20.63
C VAL A 407 -28.17 -0.20 -20.94
N ILE A 408 -27.28 -1.07 -20.46
CA ILE A 408 -27.25 -2.49 -20.78
C ILE A 408 -27.36 -3.28 -19.49
N SER A 409 -28.31 -4.23 -19.44
CA SER A 409 -28.44 -5.14 -18.29
C SER A 409 -27.19 -6.00 -18.06
N PRO A 410 -26.99 -6.58 -16.86
CA PRO A 410 -25.91 -7.54 -16.61
C PRO A 410 -25.86 -8.73 -17.58
N THR A 411 -27.01 -9.10 -18.17
CA THR A 411 -27.18 -10.17 -19.17
C THR A 411 -26.97 -9.69 -20.62
N GLY A 412 -26.51 -8.45 -20.82
CA GLY A 412 -26.19 -7.88 -22.11
C GLY A 412 -27.37 -7.40 -22.97
N LYS A 413 -28.58 -7.37 -22.43
CA LYS A 413 -29.75 -6.80 -23.11
C LYS A 413 -29.73 -5.28 -23.01
N LEU A 414 -29.89 -4.58 -24.13
CA LEU A 414 -30.09 -3.13 -24.17
C LEU A 414 -31.44 -2.76 -23.52
N LEU A 415 -31.39 -1.91 -22.51
CA LEU A 415 -32.55 -1.46 -21.73
C LEU A 415 -33.03 -0.06 -22.17
N LYS A 416 -32.09 0.89 -22.30
CA LYS A 416 -32.38 2.29 -22.63
C LYS A 416 -31.28 2.87 -23.50
N ARG A 417 -31.65 3.82 -24.37
CA ARG A 417 -30.76 4.63 -25.20
C ARG A 417 -31.21 6.08 -25.13
N TRP A 418 -30.28 7.03 -25.03
CA TRP A 418 -30.59 8.47 -25.02
C TRP A 418 -29.32 9.30 -25.27
N GLY A 419 -29.46 10.63 -25.22
CA GLY A 419 -28.34 11.58 -25.37
C GLY A 419 -28.07 12.03 -26.81
N GLY A 420 -28.88 11.58 -27.78
CA GLY A 420 -28.83 12.07 -29.16
C GLY A 420 -29.16 13.56 -29.24
N GLY A 421 -28.35 14.32 -29.97
CA GLY A 421 -28.50 15.76 -30.19
C GLY A 421 -27.93 16.66 -29.10
N LEU A 422 -27.34 16.11 -28.03
CA LEU A 422 -26.83 16.89 -26.90
C LEU A 422 -25.32 17.16 -26.95
N PHE A 423 -24.53 16.14 -27.29
CA PHE A 423 -23.08 16.14 -27.13
C PHE A 423 -22.32 16.32 -28.45
N TYR A 424 -21.11 16.85 -28.37
CA TYR A 424 -20.19 17.05 -29.50
C TYR A 424 -18.97 16.14 -29.42
N MET A 425 -18.40 15.98 -28.22
CA MET A 425 -17.31 15.05 -27.97
C MET A 425 -17.39 14.48 -26.54
N PRO A 426 -18.25 13.45 -26.35
CA PRO A 426 -18.35 12.67 -25.12
C PRO A 426 -17.00 12.22 -24.54
N HIS A 427 -16.85 12.32 -23.21
CA HIS A 427 -15.71 11.76 -22.50
C HIS A 427 -16.11 10.97 -21.24
N GLY A 428 -16.31 11.63 -20.10
CA GLY A 428 -16.56 10.99 -18.81
C GLY A 428 -18.03 10.70 -18.54
N ILE A 429 -18.30 9.62 -17.79
CA ILE A 429 -19.63 9.22 -17.30
C ILE A 429 -19.51 8.70 -15.87
N PHE A 430 -20.45 9.06 -15.01
CA PHE A 430 -20.54 8.58 -13.64
C PHE A 430 -22.00 8.55 -13.16
N VAL A 431 -22.40 7.48 -12.47
CA VAL A 431 -23.72 7.38 -11.82
C VAL A 431 -23.50 7.55 -10.32
N ASP A 432 -24.17 8.53 -9.72
CA ASP A 432 -24.03 8.77 -8.27
C ASP A 432 -25.03 7.97 -7.43
N HIS A 433 -24.82 8.03 -6.11
CA HIS A 433 -25.63 7.32 -5.12
C HIS A 433 -27.09 7.81 -5.03
N LYS A 434 -27.45 8.92 -5.71
CA LYS A 434 -28.81 9.49 -5.81
C LYS A 434 -29.45 9.22 -7.18
N LYS A 435 -28.91 8.28 -7.95
CA LYS A 435 -29.35 7.95 -9.32
C LYS A 435 -29.32 9.17 -10.26
N LYS A 436 -28.34 10.06 -10.09
CA LYS A 436 -28.06 11.11 -11.08
C LYS A 436 -26.90 10.69 -11.95
N LEU A 437 -26.99 11.11 -13.20
CA LEU A 437 -25.98 10.84 -14.19
C LEU A 437 -25.15 12.08 -14.46
N TRP A 438 -23.85 11.94 -14.27
CA TRP A 438 -22.86 12.97 -14.52
C TRP A 438 -22.11 12.66 -15.81
N LEU A 439 -22.02 13.65 -16.70
CA LEU A 439 -21.41 13.51 -18.02
C LEU A 439 -20.45 14.66 -18.29
N THR A 440 -19.36 14.39 -18.99
CA THR A 440 -18.45 15.44 -19.48
C THR A 440 -18.37 15.45 -20.99
N ASP A 441 -18.29 16.65 -21.56
CA ASP A 441 -18.05 16.85 -22.98
C ASP A 441 -16.84 17.76 -23.18
N VAL A 442 -15.80 17.22 -23.82
CA VAL A 442 -14.54 17.92 -23.98
C VAL A 442 -14.58 18.99 -25.07
N ALA A 443 -15.50 18.88 -26.04
CA ALA A 443 -15.71 19.91 -27.06
C ALA A 443 -16.53 21.07 -26.48
N LEU A 444 -17.49 20.77 -25.61
CA LEU A 444 -18.28 21.80 -24.94
C LEU A 444 -17.54 22.45 -23.76
N HIS A 445 -16.47 21.84 -23.25
CA HIS A 445 -15.77 22.26 -22.02
C HIS A 445 -16.71 22.31 -20.80
N GLN A 446 -17.63 21.35 -20.73
CA GLN A 446 -18.73 21.35 -19.78
C GLN A 446 -18.90 20.01 -19.06
N VAL A 447 -19.47 20.10 -17.86
CA VAL A 447 -19.94 18.98 -17.05
C VAL A 447 -21.45 19.13 -16.87
N PHE A 448 -22.17 18.04 -16.99
CA PHE A 448 -23.62 18.00 -16.90
C PHE A 448 -24.05 17.04 -15.80
N ARG A 449 -25.14 17.35 -15.10
CA ARG A 449 -25.91 16.39 -14.30
C ARG A 449 -27.31 16.26 -14.86
N PHE A 450 -27.73 15.03 -15.09
CA PHE A 450 -29.09 14.67 -15.48
C PHE A 450 -29.74 13.80 -14.41
N ASP A 451 -31.06 13.93 -14.27
CA ASP A 451 -31.85 12.88 -13.65
C ASP A 451 -31.84 11.64 -14.54
N PHE A 452 -31.43 10.48 -14.01
CA PHE A 452 -31.19 9.30 -14.84
C PHE A 452 -32.48 8.73 -15.44
N GLU A 453 -33.58 8.79 -14.70
CA GLU A 453 -34.87 8.23 -15.10
C GLU A 453 -35.57 9.11 -16.15
N SER A 454 -35.77 10.38 -15.84
CA SER A 454 -36.45 11.34 -16.72
C SER A 454 -35.56 11.88 -17.83
N SER A 455 -34.24 11.70 -17.73
CA SER A 455 -33.25 12.31 -18.63
C SER A 455 -33.30 13.84 -18.65
N MET A 456 -33.85 14.46 -17.60
CA MET A 456 -33.93 15.91 -17.44
C MET A 456 -32.58 16.49 -17.00
N GLU A 457 -32.14 17.56 -17.64
CA GLU A 457 -30.94 18.30 -17.25
C GLU A 457 -31.21 19.10 -15.95
N GLU A 458 -30.33 18.94 -14.96
CA GLU A 458 -30.47 19.59 -13.66
C GLU A 458 -29.34 20.58 -13.34
N LEU A 459 -28.15 20.35 -13.90
CA LEU A 459 -26.98 21.19 -13.65
C LEU A 459 -26.04 21.19 -14.87
N ILE A 460 -25.55 22.38 -15.21
CA ILE A 460 -24.43 22.55 -16.14
C ILE A 460 -23.34 23.35 -15.43
N LEU A 461 -22.10 22.86 -15.52
CA LEU A 461 -20.90 23.57 -15.08
C LEU A 461 -19.99 23.81 -16.30
N GLY A 462 -19.35 24.98 -16.35
CA GLY A 462 -18.47 25.39 -17.45
C GLY A 462 -19.17 26.18 -18.55
N LYS A 463 -18.39 26.66 -19.53
CA LYS A 463 -18.86 27.57 -20.58
C LYS A 463 -18.80 26.89 -21.94
N ARG A 464 -19.95 26.79 -22.59
CA ARG A 464 -20.13 26.07 -23.86
C ARG A 464 -19.13 26.54 -24.92
N PHE A 465 -18.31 25.62 -25.43
CA PHE A 465 -17.25 25.85 -26.45
C PHE A 465 -16.15 26.84 -26.04
N ILE A 466 -16.07 27.23 -24.76
CA ILE A 466 -15.08 28.19 -24.29
C ILE A 466 -14.14 27.49 -23.30
N PRO A 467 -12.92 27.11 -23.72
CA PRO A 467 -11.91 26.62 -22.81
C PRO A 467 -11.53 27.71 -21.80
N GLY A 468 -11.23 27.30 -20.57
CA GLY A 468 -10.67 28.22 -19.58
C GLY A 468 -10.05 27.50 -18.40
N GLY A 469 -9.23 28.24 -17.65
CA GLY A 469 -8.53 27.77 -16.45
C GLY A 469 -8.92 28.51 -15.17
N ASN A 470 -9.95 29.36 -15.20
CA ASN A 470 -10.44 30.03 -13.98
C ASN A 470 -11.40 29.11 -13.20
N LEU A 471 -11.98 29.61 -12.10
CA LEU A 471 -12.81 28.81 -11.19
C LEU A 471 -14.21 28.49 -11.76
N GLU A 472 -14.63 29.16 -12.83
CA GLU A 472 -15.95 29.01 -13.46
C GLU A 472 -15.90 28.31 -14.83
N SER A 473 -14.70 27.91 -15.28
CA SER A 473 -14.48 27.32 -16.60
C SER A 473 -13.59 26.10 -16.50
N PHE A 474 -13.80 25.19 -17.45
CA PHE A 474 -12.98 24.00 -17.62
C PHE A 474 -12.26 24.06 -18.96
N CYS A 475 -11.26 23.20 -19.11
CA CYS A 475 -10.65 22.95 -20.40
C CYS A 475 -10.55 21.44 -20.60
N LYS A 476 -11.52 20.92 -21.37
CA LYS A 476 -11.66 19.50 -21.71
C LYS A 476 -11.77 18.64 -20.42
N PRO A 477 -12.85 18.79 -19.63
CA PRO A 477 -13.03 18.01 -18.40
C PRO A 477 -13.17 16.51 -18.72
N ALA A 478 -12.38 15.69 -18.04
CA ALA A 478 -12.18 14.28 -18.37
C ALA A 478 -13.10 13.33 -17.57
N ALA A 479 -13.36 13.60 -16.30
CA ALA A 479 -14.13 12.70 -15.46
C ALA A 479 -14.84 13.44 -14.33
N VAL A 480 -15.85 12.78 -13.75
CA VAL A 480 -16.55 13.22 -12.54
C VAL A 480 -16.61 12.04 -11.58
N ALA A 481 -16.46 12.29 -10.29
CA ALA A 481 -16.78 11.34 -9.25
C ALA A 481 -17.52 12.07 -8.11
N VAL A 482 -18.49 11.41 -7.50
CA VAL A 482 -19.30 11.99 -6.41
C VAL A 482 -19.22 11.09 -5.19
N SER A 483 -18.83 11.67 -4.05
CA SER A 483 -18.75 10.93 -2.78
C SER A 483 -20.13 10.66 -2.18
N LYS A 484 -20.21 9.77 -1.19
CA LYS A 484 -21.44 9.57 -0.39
C LYS A 484 -21.84 10.82 0.40
N ASP A 485 -20.87 11.66 0.74
CA ASP A 485 -21.06 12.94 1.42
C ASP A 485 -21.34 14.11 0.46
N ASP A 486 -21.84 13.81 -0.74
CA ASP A 486 -22.30 14.82 -1.70
C ASP A 486 -21.22 15.79 -2.21
N LEU A 487 -19.94 15.39 -2.13
CA LEU A 487 -18.82 16.14 -2.71
C LEU A 487 -18.61 15.71 -4.14
N VAL A 488 -18.56 16.68 -5.05
CA VAL A 488 -18.38 16.45 -6.49
C VAL A 488 -16.96 16.81 -6.87
N PHE A 489 -16.24 15.88 -7.49
CA PHE A 489 -14.88 16.06 -7.98
C PHE A 489 -14.86 15.96 -9.50
N VAL A 490 -14.30 16.98 -10.17
CA VAL A 490 -14.18 17.05 -11.62
C VAL A 490 -12.71 17.05 -12.01
N ALA A 491 -12.33 16.08 -12.85
CA ALA A 491 -11.00 16.01 -13.45
C ALA A 491 -10.91 17.02 -14.60
N ASP A 492 -10.27 18.17 -14.36
CA ASP A 492 -10.02 19.22 -15.35
C ASP A 492 -8.57 19.10 -15.85
N GLY A 493 -8.25 17.93 -16.41
CA GLY A 493 -6.87 17.49 -16.54
C GLY A 493 -6.18 17.79 -17.87
N TYR A 494 -6.90 17.80 -19.00
CA TYR A 494 -6.28 17.87 -20.32
C TYR A 494 -5.50 19.17 -20.56
N CYS A 495 -5.99 20.31 -20.04
CA CYS A 495 -5.27 21.58 -20.12
C CYS A 495 -4.83 22.13 -18.75
N ASN A 496 -5.58 21.88 -17.68
CA ASN A 496 -5.40 22.58 -16.40
C ASN A 496 -4.75 21.73 -15.29
N SER A 497 -4.45 20.44 -15.53
CA SER A 497 -3.68 19.60 -14.59
C SER A 497 -4.20 19.59 -13.14
N ARG A 498 -5.51 19.70 -12.95
CA ARG A 498 -6.14 19.88 -11.64
C ARG A 498 -7.41 19.06 -11.46
N VAL A 499 -7.82 18.89 -10.20
CA VAL A 499 -9.17 18.46 -9.83
C VAL A 499 -9.91 19.66 -9.24
N MET A 500 -11.14 19.88 -9.70
CA MET A 500 -12.03 20.91 -9.18
C MET A 500 -13.08 20.27 -8.29
N LYS A 501 -13.22 20.75 -7.06
CA LYS A 501 -14.17 20.26 -6.06
C LYS A 501 -15.36 21.21 -5.93
N PHE A 502 -16.57 20.66 -5.97
CA PHE A 502 -17.83 21.37 -5.84
C PHE A 502 -18.70 20.71 -4.76
N SER A 503 -19.65 21.46 -4.23
CA SER A 503 -20.81 20.89 -3.54
C SER A 503 -21.79 20.33 -4.56
N TYR A 504 -22.71 19.50 -4.08
CA TYR A 504 -23.69 18.83 -4.94
C TYR A 504 -24.60 19.78 -5.73
N ASP A 505 -24.87 20.98 -5.23
CA ASP A 505 -25.62 22.03 -5.93
C ASP A 505 -24.79 22.81 -6.97
N GLY A 506 -23.52 22.45 -7.16
CA GLY A 506 -22.64 23.03 -8.18
C GLY A 506 -21.84 24.25 -7.72
N LYS A 507 -21.86 24.61 -6.43
CA LYS A 507 -21.03 25.69 -5.91
C LYS A 507 -19.57 25.24 -5.79
N PHE A 508 -18.65 26.04 -6.30
CA PHE A 508 -17.22 25.78 -6.20
C PHE A 508 -16.74 25.78 -4.74
N LEU A 509 -15.91 24.80 -4.38
CA LEU A 509 -15.34 24.67 -3.04
C LEU A 509 -13.81 24.80 -3.04
N GLN A 510 -13.10 24.08 -3.91
CA GLN A 510 -11.64 23.97 -3.83
C GLN A 510 -11.00 23.52 -5.16
N VAL A 511 -9.79 24.00 -5.44
CA VAL A 511 -8.89 23.41 -6.45
C VAL A 511 -7.92 22.48 -5.75
N ILE A 512 -7.75 21.27 -6.28
CA ILE A 512 -6.79 20.27 -5.81
C ILE A 512 -5.77 20.05 -6.93
N ASP A 513 -4.54 20.51 -6.70
CA ASP A 513 -3.39 20.28 -7.57
C ASP A 513 -2.11 20.13 -6.74
N LEU A 514 -1.08 19.48 -7.30
CA LEU A 514 0.19 19.27 -6.60
C LEU A 514 1.01 20.56 -6.50
N TYR A 515 0.83 21.47 -7.46
CA TYR A 515 1.56 22.72 -7.56
C TYR A 515 1.33 23.62 -6.34
N SER A 516 0.08 23.77 -5.93
CA SER A 516 -0.36 24.58 -4.78
C SER A 516 0.03 23.95 -3.45
N ILE A 517 0.18 22.62 -3.40
CA ILE A 517 0.48 21.87 -2.17
C ILE A 517 1.99 21.80 -1.91
N GLN A 518 2.81 21.48 -2.91
CA GLN A 518 4.24 21.20 -2.71
C GLN A 518 5.17 22.40 -2.98
N GLY A 519 4.65 23.43 -3.67
CA GLY A 519 5.48 24.51 -4.23
C GLY A 519 6.42 23.99 -5.33
N HIS A 520 7.06 24.88 -6.07
CA HIS A 520 7.99 24.47 -7.14
C HIS A 520 9.25 23.82 -6.55
N ARG A 521 9.32 22.49 -6.55
CA ARG A 521 10.54 21.77 -6.15
C ARG A 521 11.20 21.05 -7.32
N ASN A 522 10.46 20.43 -8.26
CA ASN A 522 10.98 19.79 -9.49
C ASN A 522 9.90 19.55 -10.59
N ALA A 523 10.34 19.20 -11.81
CA ALA A 523 9.46 18.89 -12.96
C ALA A 523 8.58 17.62 -12.80
N PHE A 524 8.77 16.82 -11.75
CA PHE A 524 7.95 15.64 -11.45
C PHE A 524 6.79 15.92 -10.47
N ASP A 525 6.62 17.18 -10.08
CA ASP A 525 5.71 17.63 -9.02
C ASP A 525 4.38 18.19 -9.55
N TYR A 526 4.07 18.01 -10.84
CA TYR A 526 2.75 18.35 -11.40
C TYR A 526 2.06 17.11 -11.99
N MET A 527 0.74 17.12 -11.98
CA MET A 527 -0.06 16.09 -12.64
C MET A 527 -0.12 16.40 -14.14
N GLN A 528 0.10 15.40 -14.99
CA GLN A 528 0.02 15.52 -16.43
C GLN A 528 -1.17 14.71 -16.95
N VAL A 529 -2.24 15.45 -17.24
CA VAL A 529 -3.55 14.95 -17.61
C VAL A 529 -4.18 14.10 -16.52
N VAL A 530 -4.87 14.79 -15.61
CA VAL A 530 -5.82 14.18 -14.67
C VAL A 530 -6.98 13.60 -15.47
N HIS A 531 -7.03 12.27 -15.62
CA HIS A 531 -7.87 11.65 -16.66
C HIS A 531 -9.10 10.92 -16.11
N SER A 532 -8.94 10.17 -15.03
CA SER A 532 -9.98 9.36 -14.39
C SER A 532 -9.88 9.47 -12.87
N LEU A 533 -11.01 9.26 -12.18
CA LEU A 533 -11.16 9.43 -10.75
C LEU A 533 -11.87 8.21 -10.15
N ALA A 534 -11.40 7.77 -8.99
CA ALA A 534 -12.11 6.83 -8.13
C ALA A 534 -12.16 7.35 -6.70
N ILE A 535 -13.24 7.02 -5.98
CA ILE A 535 -13.45 7.46 -4.60
C ILE A 535 -13.42 6.23 -3.69
N ASN A 536 -12.61 6.32 -2.64
CA ASN A 536 -12.72 5.46 -1.47
C ASN A 536 -13.36 6.28 -0.33
N ASP A 537 -14.69 6.15 -0.18
CA ASP A 537 -15.44 6.87 0.86
C ASP A 537 -15.03 6.45 2.28
N GLU A 538 -14.62 5.19 2.47
CA GLU A 538 -14.24 4.64 3.79
C GLU A 538 -13.00 5.33 4.35
N LYS A 539 -12.02 5.63 3.49
CA LYS A 539 -10.80 6.36 3.83
C LYS A 539 -10.87 7.86 3.53
N GLN A 540 -12.00 8.33 3.00
CA GLN A 540 -12.22 9.71 2.54
C GLN A 540 -11.14 10.15 1.54
N GLU A 541 -10.86 9.29 0.56
CA GLU A 541 -9.77 9.40 -0.40
C GLU A 541 -10.28 9.49 -1.84
N LEU A 542 -9.64 10.38 -2.60
CA LEU A 542 -9.77 10.53 -4.03
C LEU A 542 -8.50 9.96 -4.69
N LEU A 543 -8.67 8.92 -5.49
CA LEU A 543 -7.61 8.33 -6.31
C LEU A 543 -7.68 8.95 -7.71
N VAL A 544 -6.58 9.58 -8.11
CA VAL A 544 -6.49 10.38 -9.34
C VAL A 544 -5.50 9.71 -10.30
N THR A 545 -5.92 9.45 -11.54
CA THR A 545 -4.99 8.97 -12.58
C THR A 545 -4.20 10.15 -13.15
N ASP A 546 -2.89 10.15 -12.90
CA ASP A 546 -1.95 11.08 -13.52
C ASP A 546 -1.40 10.41 -14.78
N ARG A 547 -2.19 10.53 -15.86
CA ARG A 547 -2.15 9.64 -17.03
C ARG A 547 -0.75 9.54 -17.63
N GLU A 548 -0.13 10.66 -17.96
CA GLU A 548 1.14 10.66 -18.69
C GLU A 548 2.34 10.32 -17.79
N ASN A 549 2.21 10.46 -16.47
CA ASN A 549 3.27 10.14 -15.52
C ASN A 549 3.25 8.67 -15.04
N SER A 550 2.34 7.83 -15.56
CA SER A 550 2.20 6.42 -15.19
C SER A 550 2.06 6.20 -13.68
N ARG A 551 1.30 7.07 -12.99
CA ARG A 551 1.11 6.98 -11.53
C ARG A 551 -0.31 7.32 -11.11
N LEU A 552 -0.67 6.90 -9.91
CA LEU A 552 -1.83 7.44 -9.20
C LEU A 552 -1.37 8.48 -8.17
N VAL A 553 -2.19 9.51 -7.99
CA VAL A 553 -2.04 10.51 -6.92
C VAL A 553 -3.25 10.40 -6.00
N ILE A 554 -3.00 10.31 -4.70
CA ILE A 554 -4.04 10.08 -3.71
C ILE A 554 -4.21 11.34 -2.88
N PHE A 555 -5.41 11.90 -2.85
CA PHE A 555 -5.77 13.03 -2.00
C PHE A 555 -6.81 12.62 -0.98
N LYS A 556 -6.77 13.21 0.21
CA LYS A 556 -7.94 13.22 1.09
C LYS A 556 -8.99 14.19 0.54
N PHE A 557 -10.25 14.00 0.89
CA PHE A 557 -11.34 14.88 0.43
C PHE A 557 -11.17 16.36 0.80
N ASN A 558 -10.38 16.68 1.84
CA ASN A 558 -10.03 18.06 2.20
C ASN A 558 -8.94 18.68 1.29
N GLY A 559 -8.43 17.92 0.31
CA GLY A 559 -7.41 18.34 -0.64
C GLY A 559 -5.97 18.04 -0.21
N THR A 560 -5.72 17.47 0.97
CA THR A 560 -4.35 17.12 1.39
C THR A 560 -3.83 15.90 0.63
N LEU A 561 -2.59 15.96 0.16
CA LEU A 561 -1.92 14.83 -0.47
C LEU A 561 -1.69 13.70 0.55
N SER A 562 -2.18 12.50 0.23
CA SER A 562 -1.94 11.29 1.01
C SER A 562 -0.74 10.49 0.50
N GLY A 563 -0.47 10.51 -0.80
CA GLY A 563 0.66 9.79 -1.38
C GLY A 563 0.57 9.57 -2.88
N PHE A 564 1.49 8.75 -3.39
CA PHE A 564 1.59 8.38 -4.80
C PHE A 564 1.72 6.87 -4.94
N ILE A 565 1.13 6.31 -6.00
CA ILE A 565 1.36 4.92 -6.41
C ILE A 565 2.07 4.95 -7.76
N LYS A 566 3.36 4.59 -7.75
CA LYS A 566 4.16 4.41 -8.96
C LYS A 566 4.77 3.02 -8.94
N GLU A 567 4.11 2.11 -9.64
CA GLU A 567 4.45 0.69 -9.63
C GLU A 567 5.38 0.35 -10.81
N LYS A 568 6.48 -0.37 -10.54
CA LYS A 568 7.51 -0.66 -11.54
C LYS A 568 7.01 -1.53 -12.68
N HIS A 569 5.95 -2.30 -12.46
CA HIS A 569 5.32 -3.16 -13.46
C HIS A 569 4.23 -2.45 -14.27
N MET A 570 3.80 -1.26 -13.84
CA MET A 570 2.76 -0.47 -14.47
C MET A 570 3.39 0.62 -15.35
N HIS A 571 3.56 0.31 -16.63
CA HIS A 571 4.10 1.24 -17.62
C HIS A 571 3.01 1.84 -18.50
N GLY A 572 3.36 2.87 -19.27
CA GLY A 572 2.44 3.53 -20.20
C GLY A 572 1.48 4.49 -19.53
N ALA A 573 0.50 5.01 -20.29
CA ALA A 573 -0.46 5.96 -19.76
C ALA A 573 -1.57 5.28 -18.97
N ILE A 574 -2.03 5.87 -17.87
CA ILE A 574 -3.14 5.34 -17.07
C ILE A 574 -4.46 6.00 -17.48
N TYR A 575 -5.32 5.24 -18.15
CA TYR A 575 -6.57 5.75 -18.74
C TYR A 575 -7.82 5.51 -17.88
N GLY A 576 -7.81 4.52 -17.00
CA GLY A 576 -9.02 4.22 -16.24
C GLY A 576 -8.70 3.68 -14.86
N ILE A 577 -9.54 4.06 -13.90
CA ILE A 577 -9.56 3.52 -12.55
C ILE A 577 -11.00 3.24 -12.14
N THR A 578 -11.22 2.15 -11.40
CA THR A 578 -12.50 1.87 -10.74
C THR A 578 -12.23 1.26 -9.37
N TYR A 579 -13.04 1.59 -8.36
CA TYR A 579 -12.91 1.06 -7.01
C TYR A 579 -14.07 0.11 -6.70
N CYS A 580 -13.71 -1.08 -6.23
CA CYS A 580 -14.62 -2.07 -5.68
C CYS A 580 -14.54 -2.03 -4.13
N PRO A 581 -15.55 -1.47 -3.45
CA PRO A 581 -15.56 -1.42 -1.98
C PRO A 581 -15.71 -2.81 -1.35
N LYS A 582 -16.53 -3.70 -1.93
CA LYS A 582 -16.80 -5.04 -1.34
C LYS A 582 -15.56 -5.93 -1.23
N MET A 583 -14.56 -5.72 -2.07
CA MET A 583 -13.29 -6.45 -2.02
C MET A 583 -12.15 -5.59 -1.50
N ASN A 584 -12.40 -4.31 -1.20
CA ASN A 584 -11.38 -3.31 -0.91
C ASN A 584 -10.24 -3.26 -1.95
N VAL A 585 -10.60 -3.33 -3.24
CA VAL A 585 -9.65 -3.36 -4.37
C VAL A 585 -10.00 -2.29 -5.38
N PHE A 586 -9.00 -1.61 -5.93
CA PHE A 586 -9.19 -0.80 -7.14
C PHE A 586 -8.46 -1.41 -8.33
N TYR A 587 -9.08 -1.27 -9.49
CA TYR A 587 -8.56 -1.74 -10.76
C TYR A 587 -8.12 -0.56 -11.60
N VAL A 588 -6.94 -0.67 -12.19
CA VAL A 588 -6.33 0.36 -13.03
C VAL A 588 -6.03 -0.24 -14.39
N ILE A 589 -6.35 0.48 -15.47
CA ILE A 589 -5.99 0.07 -16.82
C ILE A 589 -5.01 1.05 -17.44
N ASN A 590 -3.92 0.50 -17.96
CA ASN A 590 -2.93 1.26 -18.72
C ASN A 590 -3.23 1.21 -20.23
N ASN A 591 -2.49 1.99 -21.01
CA ASN A 591 -2.46 1.95 -22.47
C ASN A 591 -1.12 2.52 -22.97
N GLN A 592 -0.84 2.39 -24.26
CA GLN A 592 0.30 3.02 -24.91
C GLN A 592 0.25 4.55 -24.74
N LEU A 593 1.41 5.15 -24.46
CA LEU A 593 1.55 6.61 -24.47
C LEU A 593 1.40 7.12 -25.91
N ALA A 594 0.71 8.25 -26.08
CA ALA A 594 0.45 8.83 -27.40
C ALA A 594 1.72 9.28 -28.16
N ARG A 595 2.90 9.27 -27.52
CA ARG A 595 4.18 9.66 -28.14
C ARG A 595 4.85 8.43 -28.79
N GLU A 596 4.98 8.47 -30.12
CA GLU A 596 5.46 7.37 -30.98
C GLU A 596 6.88 6.85 -30.66
N THR A 597 7.68 7.56 -29.87
CA THR A 597 9.08 7.21 -29.58
C THR A 597 9.26 6.26 -28.38
N VAL A 598 8.18 5.84 -27.72
CA VAL A 598 8.24 4.96 -26.54
C VAL A 598 8.07 3.50 -26.96
N ALA A 599 8.86 2.61 -26.36
CA ALA A 599 8.73 1.16 -26.59
C ALA A 599 7.27 0.69 -26.37
N PRO A 600 6.79 -0.31 -27.13
CA PRO A 600 5.47 -0.87 -26.94
C PRO A 600 5.25 -1.33 -25.50
N VAL A 601 4.16 -0.87 -24.90
CA VAL A 601 3.75 -1.23 -23.55
C VAL A 601 2.71 -2.34 -23.61
N GLU A 602 2.85 -3.36 -22.78
CA GLU A 602 1.81 -4.36 -22.62
C GLU A 602 0.63 -3.78 -21.84
N ILE A 603 -0.56 -3.82 -22.46
CA ILE A 603 -1.80 -3.38 -21.83
C ILE A 603 -2.29 -4.47 -20.88
N ARG A 604 -2.54 -4.10 -19.63
CA ARG A 604 -3.06 -4.97 -18.58
C ARG A 604 -4.00 -4.19 -17.67
N VAL A 605 -4.87 -4.93 -17.00
CA VAL A 605 -5.57 -4.43 -15.80
C VAL A 605 -4.74 -4.78 -14.59
N PHE A 606 -4.49 -3.82 -13.72
CA PHE A 606 -3.74 -3.96 -12.47
C PHE A 606 -4.70 -3.88 -11.30
N ALA A 607 -4.67 -4.86 -10.41
CA ALA A 607 -5.49 -4.92 -9.21
C ALA A 607 -4.66 -4.57 -7.98
N PHE A 608 -5.08 -3.56 -7.23
CA PHE A 608 -4.40 -3.09 -6.03
C PHE A 608 -5.31 -3.19 -4.82
N GLU A 609 -4.76 -3.58 -3.68
CA GLU A 609 -5.45 -3.48 -2.39
C GLU A 609 -5.56 -2.01 -1.99
N SER A 610 -6.75 -1.55 -1.58
CA SER A 610 -6.96 -0.15 -1.23
C SER A 610 -6.49 0.24 0.16
N GLU A 611 -6.18 -0.71 1.05
CA GLU A 611 -5.67 -0.38 2.37
C GLU A 611 -4.19 0.02 2.31
N SER A 612 -3.35 -0.85 1.74
CA SER A 612 -1.90 -0.63 1.65
C SER A 612 -1.41 -0.17 0.28
N TYR A 613 -2.29 -0.06 -0.72
CA TYR A 613 -1.97 0.31 -2.11
C TYR A 613 -1.03 -0.66 -2.83
N ARG A 614 -0.97 -1.92 -2.37
CA ARG A 614 -0.06 -2.93 -2.91
C ARG A 614 -0.67 -3.59 -4.14
N LEU A 615 0.15 -3.75 -5.19
CA LEU A 615 -0.20 -4.50 -6.38
C LEU A 615 -0.37 -6.00 -6.01
N LEU A 616 -1.54 -6.55 -6.31
CA LEU A 616 -1.90 -7.94 -6.02
C LEU A 616 -1.65 -8.85 -7.22
N TYR A 617 -2.22 -8.48 -8.37
CA TYR A 617 -2.10 -9.20 -9.63
C TYR A 617 -2.37 -8.26 -10.80
N SER A 618 -1.97 -8.66 -12.00
CA SER A 618 -2.38 -7.98 -13.23
C SER A 618 -2.83 -9.01 -14.27
N PHE A 619 -3.73 -8.62 -15.17
CA PHE A 619 -4.25 -9.53 -16.16
C PHE A 619 -4.55 -8.90 -17.51
N LYS A 620 -4.63 -9.76 -18.52
CA LYS A 620 -5.09 -9.44 -19.88
C LYS A 620 -5.84 -10.66 -20.45
N PRO A 621 -6.71 -10.48 -21.46
CA PRO A 621 -7.33 -11.61 -22.13
C PRO A 621 -6.29 -12.49 -22.84
N ASP A 622 -6.56 -13.80 -22.91
CA ASP A 622 -5.77 -14.75 -23.68
C ASP A 622 -6.16 -14.69 -25.16
N ASN A 623 -5.17 -14.83 -26.05
CA ASN A 623 -5.38 -14.93 -27.50
C ASN A 623 -6.24 -13.80 -28.11
N PHE A 624 -6.27 -12.63 -27.48
CA PHE A 624 -7.05 -11.46 -27.89
C PHE A 624 -6.11 -10.27 -28.08
N ASP A 625 -6.29 -9.50 -29.16
CA ASP A 625 -5.46 -8.32 -29.44
C ASP A 625 -5.87 -7.14 -28.55
N PHE A 626 -5.45 -7.17 -27.30
CA PHE A 626 -5.87 -6.21 -26.28
C PHE A 626 -5.18 -4.85 -26.46
N LYS A 627 -5.84 -3.93 -27.18
CA LYS A 627 -5.31 -2.61 -27.55
C LYS A 627 -6.33 -1.49 -27.39
N ASN A 628 -5.86 -0.25 -27.32
CA ASN A 628 -6.70 0.95 -27.37
C ASN A 628 -7.81 0.97 -26.30
N THR A 629 -7.45 0.59 -25.08
CA THR A 629 -8.35 0.62 -23.92
C THR A 629 -8.47 2.04 -23.37
N HIS A 630 -9.64 2.42 -22.85
CA HIS A 630 -9.87 3.80 -22.40
C HIS A 630 -10.61 3.92 -21.07
N SER A 631 -11.57 3.04 -20.79
CA SER A 631 -12.41 3.11 -19.59
C SER A 631 -12.58 1.73 -18.98
N ILE A 632 -12.76 1.69 -17.67
CA ILE A 632 -12.94 0.49 -16.87
C ILE A 632 -14.03 0.73 -15.82
N ALA A 633 -14.86 -0.27 -15.56
CA ALA A 633 -15.81 -0.29 -14.46
C ALA A 633 -15.93 -1.69 -13.87
N CYS A 634 -16.30 -1.80 -12.60
CA CYS A 634 -16.57 -3.07 -11.95
C CYS A 634 -18.01 -3.13 -11.44
N SER A 635 -18.64 -4.29 -11.60
CA SER A 635 -19.96 -4.59 -11.03
C SER A 635 -20.00 -4.38 -9.50
N LEU A 636 -21.19 -4.19 -8.95
CA LEU A 636 -21.40 -3.94 -7.51
C LEU A 636 -20.96 -5.10 -6.60
N ASN A 637 -20.89 -6.32 -7.13
CA ASN A 637 -20.34 -7.49 -6.44
C ASN A 637 -18.88 -7.79 -6.82
N CYS A 638 -18.33 -7.01 -7.76
CA CYS A 638 -16.96 -7.07 -8.25
C CYS A 638 -16.57 -8.39 -8.94
N SER A 639 -17.55 -9.25 -9.24
CA SER A 639 -17.30 -10.47 -10.01
C SER A 639 -17.10 -10.15 -11.49
N ASN A 640 -17.64 -9.04 -11.98
CA ASN A 640 -17.51 -8.62 -13.36
C ASN A 640 -16.71 -7.32 -13.50
N ILE A 641 -15.78 -7.30 -14.44
CA ILE A 641 -15.02 -6.11 -14.88
C ILE A 641 -15.34 -5.82 -16.34
N TYR A 642 -15.67 -4.57 -16.64
CA TYR A 642 -16.02 -4.09 -17.96
C TYR A 642 -14.94 -3.15 -18.47
N ILE A 643 -14.50 -3.34 -19.72
CA ILE A 643 -13.39 -2.59 -20.30
C ILE A 643 -13.75 -2.16 -21.71
N SER A 644 -13.49 -0.89 -22.04
CA SER A 644 -13.62 -0.43 -23.42
C SER A 644 -12.43 -0.89 -24.26
N HIS A 645 -12.70 -1.35 -25.47
CA HIS A 645 -11.70 -1.80 -26.43
C HIS A 645 -11.90 -1.07 -27.77
N GLY A 646 -10.80 -0.67 -28.43
CA GLY A 646 -10.86 0.27 -29.56
C GLY A 646 -10.67 -0.34 -30.96
N LEU A 647 -10.44 -1.65 -31.10
CA LEU A 647 -10.19 -2.29 -32.40
C LEU A 647 -10.79 -3.72 -32.52
N PRO A 648 -12.09 -3.87 -32.85
CA PRO A 648 -13.10 -2.83 -33.05
C PRO A 648 -13.58 -2.20 -31.73
N ASN A 649 -14.35 -1.10 -31.82
CA ASN A 649 -14.97 -0.47 -30.67
C ASN A 649 -15.98 -1.43 -30.01
N THR A 650 -15.58 -2.06 -28.92
CA THR A 650 -16.39 -3.06 -28.19
C THR A 650 -16.28 -2.89 -26.69
N LEU A 651 -17.26 -3.44 -25.98
CA LEU A 651 -17.25 -3.54 -24.52
C LEU A 651 -16.92 -4.98 -24.12
N LEU A 652 -15.75 -5.17 -23.52
CA LEU A 652 -15.32 -6.47 -23.00
C LEU A 652 -15.88 -6.68 -21.59
N LYS A 653 -16.28 -7.91 -21.28
CA LYS A 653 -16.70 -8.34 -19.94
C LYS A 653 -15.81 -9.48 -19.48
N PHE A 654 -15.22 -9.31 -18.31
CA PHE A 654 -14.45 -10.33 -17.63
C PHE A 654 -15.21 -10.79 -16.40
N ASN A 655 -15.41 -12.09 -16.25
CA ASN A 655 -15.80 -12.70 -14.98
C ASN A 655 -14.52 -13.06 -14.22
N ILE A 656 -14.39 -12.62 -12.98
CA ILE A 656 -13.21 -12.89 -12.15
C ILE A 656 -13.56 -14.01 -11.17
N HIS A 657 -12.99 -15.18 -11.40
CA HIS A 657 -13.26 -16.39 -10.64
C HIS A 657 -12.49 -16.46 -9.34
N ALA A 658 -13.05 -17.19 -8.37
CA ALA A 658 -12.47 -17.43 -7.05
C ALA A 658 -11.99 -16.14 -6.36
N ILE A 659 -12.70 -15.03 -6.53
CA ILE A 659 -12.45 -13.81 -5.76
C ILE A 659 -12.63 -14.10 -4.28
N SER A 660 -11.61 -13.81 -3.48
CA SER A 660 -11.73 -13.62 -2.05
C SER A 660 -11.42 -12.15 -1.72
N SER A 661 -12.20 -11.57 -0.79
CA SER A 661 -11.77 -10.33 -0.13
C SER A 661 -10.47 -10.62 0.63
N PRO A 662 -9.52 -9.66 0.70
CA PRO A 662 -8.55 -9.63 1.77
C PRO A 662 -9.27 -9.91 3.07
N VAL A 663 -8.94 -11.01 3.76
CA VAL A 663 -9.62 -11.38 5.00
C VAL A 663 -9.27 -10.31 6.02
N HIS A 664 -10.17 -9.35 6.21
CA HIS A 664 -10.31 -8.70 7.49
C HIS A 664 -10.76 -9.80 8.44
N VAL A 665 -9.83 -10.29 9.25
CA VAL A 665 -10.21 -10.98 10.47
C VAL A 665 -11.06 -9.96 11.21
N GLU A 666 -12.39 -10.13 11.20
CA GLU A 666 -13.24 -9.43 12.15
C GLU A 666 -12.59 -9.66 13.51
N GLU A 667 -12.07 -8.58 14.11
CA GLU A 667 -11.72 -8.56 15.52
C GLU A 667 -13.02 -8.83 16.28
N ASN A 668 -13.38 -10.11 16.43
CA ASN A 668 -14.26 -10.50 17.50
C ASN A 668 -13.56 -10.06 18.78
N ALA A 669 -14.11 -9.03 19.41
CA ALA A 669 -13.62 -8.36 20.60
C ALA A 669 -13.30 -9.33 21.76
N ASP A 670 -13.75 -10.58 21.69
CA ASP A 670 -13.46 -11.63 22.66
C ASP A 670 -12.06 -12.27 22.50
N ASN A 671 -11.47 -12.25 21.29
CA ASN A 671 -10.11 -12.79 21.05
C ASN A 671 -9.01 -11.72 21.22
N ALA A 672 -9.34 -10.44 21.08
CA ALA A 672 -8.41 -9.34 21.33
C ALA A 672 -8.02 -9.26 22.82
N ASN A 673 -8.93 -9.63 23.73
CA ASN A 673 -8.66 -9.66 25.16
C ASN A 673 -7.59 -10.71 25.57
N LEU A 674 -7.43 -11.80 24.81
CA LEU A 674 -6.36 -12.78 25.05
C LEU A 674 -4.98 -12.34 24.50
N LEU A 675 -4.95 -11.35 23.60
CA LEU A 675 -3.71 -10.80 23.02
C LEU A 675 -3.26 -9.50 23.72
N MET A 676 -4.14 -8.83 24.47
CA MET A 676 -3.87 -7.55 25.14
C MET A 676 -3.64 -7.63 26.65
N GLU A 677 -3.99 -8.73 27.34
CA GLU A 677 -3.81 -8.79 28.81
C GLU A 677 -2.35 -8.97 29.27
N SER A 678 -1.38 -9.23 28.39
CA SER A 678 0.02 -9.39 28.79
C SER A 678 0.89 -8.13 28.60
N SER A 679 0.34 -7.00 28.16
CA SER A 679 1.09 -5.76 27.93
C SER A 679 0.99 -4.74 29.07
N ASN A 680 0.14 -4.99 30.06
CA ASN A 680 0.04 -4.18 31.27
C ASN A 680 1.05 -4.63 32.32
N GLU A 681 2.33 -4.40 32.06
CA GLU A 681 3.36 -4.10 33.07
C GLU A 681 4.72 -3.85 32.38
N LEU A 682 4.86 -2.70 31.72
CA LEU A 682 6.14 -1.98 31.68
C LEU A 682 5.92 -0.52 31.25
N SER A 683 5.12 0.22 32.02
CA SER A 683 5.19 1.68 31.99
C SER A 683 6.36 2.13 32.87
N MET A 684 7.41 2.66 32.26
CA MET A 684 8.11 3.92 32.63
C MET A 684 9.43 4.00 31.83
N PHE A 685 9.82 5.22 31.44
CA PHE A 685 10.92 5.62 30.53
C PHE A 685 10.52 5.67 29.04
N ASP A 686 10.52 6.80 28.32
CA ASP A 686 11.03 8.13 28.64
C ASP A 686 10.46 9.15 27.62
N SER A 687 9.34 9.79 27.94
CA SER A 687 8.82 10.94 27.18
C SER A 687 9.48 12.26 27.58
N HIS A 688 10.28 12.27 28.66
CA HIS A 688 10.88 13.48 29.19
C HIS A 688 12.20 13.85 28.50
N THR A 689 12.98 12.90 28.00
CA THR A 689 14.22 13.20 27.26
C THR A 689 13.99 13.83 25.89
N PHE A 690 12.89 13.54 25.21
CA PHE A 690 12.58 14.13 23.89
C PHE A 690 12.23 15.63 23.98
N TYR A 691 11.38 16.02 24.93
CA TYR A 691 11.02 17.44 25.09
C TYR A 691 12.17 18.27 25.66
N THR A 692 12.98 17.70 26.55
CA THR A 692 14.15 18.40 27.12
C THR A 692 15.23 18.63 26.07
N THR A 693 15.49 17.68 25.16
CA THR A 693 16.43 17.87 24.05
C THR A 693 15.95 18.91 23.04
N ILE A 694 14.65 18.95 22.72
CA ILE A 694 14.09 20.00 21.84
C ILE A 694 14.24 21.39 22.46
N ILE A 695 13.94 21.54 23.75
CA ILE A 695 14.06 22.83 24.45
C ILE A 695 15.52 23.29 24.48
N LEU A 696 16.47 22.40 24.78
CA LEU A 696 17.91 22.73 24.77
C LEU A 696 18.40 23.16 23.38
N CYS A 697 17.94 22.49 22.32
CA CYS A 697 18.27 22.86 20.94
C CYS A 697 17.69 24.24 20.55
N MET A 698 16.46 24.56 20.97
CA MET A 698 15.87 25.88 20.71
C MET A 698 16.61 27.00 21.45
N VAL A 699 16.99 26.78 22.70
CA VAL A 699 17.77 27.76 23.48
C VAL A 699 19.15 27.98 22.85
N ALA A 700 19.83 26.91 22.42
CA ALA A 700 21.12 27.03 21.73
C ALA A 700 21.02 27.81 20.41
N ALA A 701 19.95 27.60 19.64
CA ALA A 701 19.71 28.33 18.39
C ALA A 701 19.47 29.83 18.62
N ILE A 702 18.75 30.21 19.69
CA ILE A 702 18.50 31.61 20.05
C ILE A 702 19.82 32.30 20.47
N ILE A 703 20.65 31.63 21.29
CA ILE A 703 21.95 32.17 21.71
C ILE A 703 22.86 32.40 20.50
N LEU A 704 22.86 31.46 19.55
CA LEU A 704 23.64 31.60 18.32
C LEU A 704 23.16 32.77 17.44
N ALA A 705 21.85 32.96 17.31
CA ALA A 705 21.27 34.08 16.58
C ALA A 705 21.65 35.44 17.21
N MET A 706 21.61 35.53 18.53
CA MET A 706 22.03 36.72 19.29
C MET A 706 23.51 37.05 19.08
N ALA A 707 24.39 36.03 19.10
CA ALA A 707 25.81 36.21 18.86
C ALA A 707 26.11 36.70 17.42
N VAL A 708 25.40 36.16 16.41
CA VAL A 708 25.53 36.61 15.01
C VAL A 708 25.06 38.05 14.85
N ALA A 709 23.96 38.44 15.50
CA ALA A 709 23.47 39.82 15.48
C ALA A 709 24.49 40.79 16.10
N ALA A 710 25.10 40.43 17.24
CA ALA A 710 26.14 41.25 17.88
C ALA A 710 27.38 41.43 16.98
N VAL A 711 27.83 40.37 16.30
CA VAL A 711 28.95 40.44 15.34
C VAL A 711 28.59 41.34 14.15
N MET A 712 27.38 41.23 13.61
CA MET A 712 26.91 42.08 12.50
C MET A 712 26.86 43.56 12.87
N VAL A 713 26.38 43.88 14.08
CA VAL A 713 26.38 45.25 14.62
C VAL A 713 27.81 45.75 14.81
N GLY A 714 28.70 44.94 15.40
CA GLY A 714 30.12 45.26 15.56
C GLY A 714 30.82 45.54 14.23
N CYS A 715 30.58 44.72 13.21
CA CYS A 715 31.11 44.93 11.85
C CYS A 715 30.57 46.23 11.22
N ARG A 716 29.29 46.58 11.42
CA ARG A 716 28.70 47.84 10.93
C ARG A 716 29.32 49.07 11.61
N VAL A 717 29.58 49.00 12.91
CA VAL A 717 30.22 50.09 13.67
C VAL A 717 31.67 50.29 13.22
N LEU A 718 32.41 49.21 12.99
CA LEU A 718 33.79 49.27 12.48
C LEU A 718 33.85 49.78 11.03
N TYR A 719 32.90 49.41 10.19
CA TYR A 719 32.80 49.91 8.81
C TYR A 719 32.51 51.43 8.77
N ARG A 720 31.65 51.93 9.67
CA ARG A 720 31.41 53.38 9.81
C ARG A 720 32.63 54.15 10.33
N ARG A 721 33.46 53.54 11.18
CA ARG A 721 34.72 54.16 11.66
C ARG A 721 35.82 54.22 10.60
N GLN A 722 35.83 53.29 9.62
CA GLN A 722 36.81 53.31 8.52
C GLN A 722 36.39 54.16 7.30
N GLY A 723 35.10 54.52 7.19
CA GLY A 723 34.58 55.36 6.09
C GLY A 723 34.85 56.87 6.19
N SER A 724 35.53 57.35 7.24
CA SER A 724 35.82 58.79 7.43
C SER A 724 37.21 59.23 6.93
N SER A 725 37.96 58.38 6.23
CA SER A 725 39.28 58.75 5.70
C SER A 725 39.56 58.07 4.35
N SER A 726 38.99 58.61 3.27
CA SER A 726 39.58 58.51 1.93
C SER A 726 38.76 59.30 0.90
N ASN A 727 39.30 60.46 0.52
CA ASN A 727 38.95 61.27 -0.65
C ASN A 727 38.89 60.43 -1.94
N LYS A 728 37.80 60.53 -2.73
CA LYS A 728 37.83 60.52 -4.21
C LYS A 728 36.45 60.79 -4.85
N ASP A 729 36.41 61.92 -5.56
CA ASP A 729 35.78 62.21 -6.85
C ASP A 729 34.28 61.93 -7.08
N ARG A 730 33.47 63.01 -7.06
CA ARG A 730 32.04 63.05 -7.39
C ARG A 730 31.77 63.73 -8.73
N SER A 731 32.36 63.24 -9.82
CA SER A 731 32.20 63.86 -11.15
C SER A 731 31.59 62.96 -12.23
N ASN A 732 31.09 61.76 -11.91
CA ASN A 732 30.49 60.87 -12.91
C ASN A 732 29.24 60.11 -12.41
N HIS A 733 28.16 60.83 -12.10
CA HIS A 733 26.86 60.19 -11.80
C HIS A 733 25.81 60.46 -12.91
N PRO A 734 25.14 59.43 -13.47
CA PRO A 734 24.23 59.55 -14.63
C PRO A 734 22.92 60.33 -14.41
N LEU A 735 22.71 60.92 -13.22
CA LEU A 735 21.47 61.63 -12.85
C LEU A 735 21.56 63.15 -13.04
N LEU A 736 22.71 63.68 -13.48
CA LEU A 736 22.93 65.12 -13.74
C LEU A 736 22.77 65.51 -15.22
N LYS A 737 22.22 64.63 -16.07
CA LYS A 737 22.07 64.86 -17.53
C LYS A 737 20.61 64.91 -18.02
N ASN A 738 19.63 65.28 -17.19
CA ASN A 738 18.27 65.47 -17.67
C ASN A 738 17.64 66.77 -17.16
N SER A 739 17.34 67.69 -18.09
CA SER A 739 16.99 69.10 -17.83
C SER A 739 15.48 69.39 -17.82
N LYS A 740 14.64 68.44 -17.39
CA LYS A 740 13.18 68.62 -17.39
C LYS A 740 12.44 68.02 -16.20
N TRP A 741 12.87 68.28 -14.98
CA TRP A 741 11.99 68.17 -13.78
C TRP A 741 12.40 69.21 -12.72
N ARG A 742 12.10 70.48 -13.01
CA ARG A 742 11.94 71.52 -11.99
C ARG A 742 10.51 72.02 -12.09
N GLN A 743 9.65 71.69 -11.11
CA GLN A 743 8.63 72.57 -10.51
C GLN A 743 7.69 71.78 -9.57
N GLY A 744 7.56 72.28 -8.34
CA GLY A 744 6.60 71.85 -7.29
C GLY A 744 7.15 70.71 -6.42
N PHE A 745 7.37 70.82 -5.10
CA PHE A 745 6.78 71.66 -4.06
C PHE A 745 7.75 71.81 -2.86
N GLN A 746 7.55 72.86 -2.06
CA GLN A 746 8.37 73.32 -0.92
C GLN A 746 8.26 72.47 0.37
N PRO A 747 9.22 72.59 1.32
CA PRO A 747 9.30 71.79 2.55
C PRO A 747 8.50 72.41 3.71
N LEU A 748 8.03 71.57 4.64
CA LEU A 748 7.54 71.98 5.96
C LEU A 748 8.53 71.53 7.06
N SER A 749 8.72 72.44 8.02
CA SER A 749 9.73 72.45 9.07
C SER A 749 9.42 71.54 10.25
N THR A 750 10.49 71.10 10.89
CA THR A 750 10.56 70.67 12.29
C THR A 750 10.28 71.83 13.23
N GLU A 751 9.55 71.61 14.34
CA GLU A 751 10.01 71.91 15.70
C GLU A 751 8.97 71.52 16.77
N ASP A 752 9.50 71.41 17.98
CA ASP A 752 8.90 71.26 19.31
C ASP A 752 8.75 69.84 19.88
N ILE A 753 9.16 69.53 21.12
CA ILE A 753 10.21 69.97 22.07
C ILE A 753 9.89 69.15 23.35
N ASP A 754 10.94 68.66 24.02
CA ASP A 754 10.99 68.26 25.45
C ASP A 754 9.99 67.21 26.00
N ALA A 755 10.28 66.39 27.01
CA ALA A 755 11.46 66.00 27.76
C ALA A 755 10.94 64.98 28.80
N VAL A 756 11.90 64.34 29.46
CA VAL A 756 11.85 63.73 30.80
C VAL A 756 11.73 62.21 30.83
N ASP A 757 12.86 61.69 31.30
CA ASP A 757 13.30 60.35 31.63
C ASP A 757 12.84 59.95 33.05
N TYR A 758 13.12 58.68 33.39
CA TYR A 758 13.23 58.05 34.71
C TYR A 758 12.16 57.03 35.14
N THR A 759 12.51 55.77 34.86
CA THR A 759 12.75 54.64 35.80
C THR A 759 11.62 54.02 36.62
N SER A 760 11.57 52.68 36.53
CA SER A 760 11.77 51.65 37.59
C SER A 760 10.67 50.59 37.52
N ASP A 761 10.97 49.36 37.09
CA ASP A 761 11.34 48.23 37.97
C ASP A 761 10.48 48.18 39.25
N ASP A 762 9.59 47.19 39.37
CA ASP A 762 9.81 46.08 40.30
C ASP A 762 8.66 45.06 40.37
N SER A 763 9.10 43.82 40.53
CA SER A 763 8.53 42.72 41.32
C SER A 763 7.35 41.88 40.83
N ASP A 764 7.69 40.60 40.74
CA ASP A 764 6.87 39.39 40.71
C ASP A 764 5.94 39.22 41.94
N ASP A 765 5.07 38.23 41.77
CA ASP A 765 4.60 37.23 42.74
C ASP A 765 3.15 37.32 43.24
N ARG A 766 2.44 36.21 42.90
CA ARG A 766 1.63 35.34 43.78
C ARG A 766 0.39 35.95 44.46
N GLU A 767 -0.69 35.24 44.75
CA GLU A 767 -1.16 33.87 44.55
C GLU A 767 -2.67 33.95 44.90
N ASP A 768 -3.45 33.02 44.37
CA ASP A 768 -4.46 32.29 45.13
C ASP A 768 -5.84 32.86 45.55
N LEU A 769 -6.81 32.06 45.09
CA LEU A 769 -7.89 31.42 45.84
C LEU A 769 -9.24 32.15 46.00
N LEU A 770 -10.21 31.53 45.32
CA LEU A 770 -11.40 30.90 45.92
C LEU A 770 -12.73 31.69 46.06
N TYR A 771 -13.73 30.96 45.55
CA TYR A 771 -15.10 30.78 46.04
C TYR A 771 -16.21 31.74 45.64
N SER A 772 -17.16 31.11 44.93
CA SER A 772 -18.62 31.26 45.07
C SER A 772 -19.21 32.55 44.48
N SER A 773 -20.45 32.61 44.03
CA SER A 773 -21.52 31.66 43.75
C SER A 773 -22.70 32.55 43.34
N SER A 774 -23.60 32.03 42.49
CA SER A 774 -24.99 32.52 42.35
C SER A 774 -25.14 33.94 41.77
N GLN A 775 -26.19 34.35 41.06
CA GLN A 775 -27.44 33.78 40.61
C GLN A 775 -28.08 34.85 39.71
N MET A 776 -28.92 34.43 38.75
CA MET A 776 -30.15 35.14 38.31
C MET A 776 -30.01 36.51 37.62
N LYS A 777 -30.59 36.80 36.45
CA LYS A 777 -31.98 36.69 35.96
C LYS A 777 -31.87 36.96 34.44
N LYS A 778 -32.37 36.15 33.49
CA LYS A 778 -33.75 35.81 33.11
C LYS A 778 -34.71 37.00 33.00
N THR A 779 -35.13 37.28 31.76
CA THR A 779 -36.51 37.53 31.25
C THR A 779 -36.38 37.76 29.72
N SER A 780 -36.82 36.84 28.85
CA SER A 780 -38.20 36.57 28.36
C SER A 780 -38.74 37.71 27.48
N ASP A 781 -39.50 37.53 26.40
CA ASP A 781 -40.00 36.42 25.57
C ASP A 781 -40.62 37.12 24.34
N LEU A 782 -40.45 36.56 23.14
CA LEU A 782 -41.45 36.43 22.06
C LEU A 782 -40.86 35.66 20.88
#